data_AF-A0A9P5HL64-F1
#
_entry.id   AF-A0A9P5HL64-F1
#
_cell.length_a   1.000
_cell.length_b   1.000
_cell.length_c   1.000
_cell.angle_alpha   90.00
_cell.angle_beta   90.00
_cell.angle_gamma   90.00
#
_symmetry.space_group_name_H-M   'P 1'
#
loop_
_entity.id
_entity.type
_entity.pdbx_description
1 polymer ?
#
loop_
_entity_poly.entity_id
_entity_poly.type
_entity_poly.pdbx_seq_one_letter_code
_entity_poly.pdbx_strand_id
1 'polypeptide(L)'
;MASVTITGAEGRQIAVSTGLFIDNAFVPATGNSTIDIENPSTRAHLVTVAAAQTEDIDRAVQSSKKAYATWKNESPNARRALLNKLADLIERDATEFASLEAVDGGILYKDSLGLHVPQSVDTLRYFAGWADKVDGVSMSIPQGMAYTRREPIGVCAAVVPWNAPLMITIWKVAPALAAGNTLVIKSPEMCPLYAQKLGQLISEAGFPPGVVNILCGLGAVAGQALAEHMEVKKLSFTGSSGVGRSILATSARTNLKKITLELGGKGPSIVFDDADWDNALLWTTLGITVNNGQICAAGSRIYVQDTIYKKFVEEFSKRSREAVHGDPLLSETTKGPVMNAGQLEKMLAYVEKGKKSGAKLLHGGERIGKEGHFFANTAFADVSQDAPIMQEEIFGPFASIAPFKTEEEVIAKANGTLYGLSSAVFTNDLNKAFRVTEGIESGQVTVNTWGTVNANTPFGGVKESGFGRDNGKEALDEWTTVKSVKWNILPSKLMAEAAGTGSLLTVILTTSVTPSAPSTDLVSSILESFDRHCPSLVDCRVIVVFDGYDQVTPSARLKKGCITSEQARDFVLYKENVKKLVLNRHYEDNDTVVLTERSAEAEFGSLNRADNVVHYTTAQTQDKKVTFIEPVRRLGFGLAVRSALRATETPYVWVQQHDWALVSDFPIDPLLLIMGASESVPEAPIKYVCLPAMRMLSYATSSDVVEFPTLRELTASLKRDFSPASDPDVKIPLTPLFFWHDKPHVASTAHYLERVFPTRLAMLRGDFVEDKIGQRARSQMKEGQWTKWASWLYYPDEGKELCLRHLKGRTWGGTEGEVGKIAIWRQRNGGNKPEATREPSPDVANYQDKPKCGSNEDRIET
;
A
#
# COMPACT_ATOMS: atom_id res chain seq x y z
N MET A 1 -31.33 -21.58 -28.28
CA MET A 1 -30.01 -22.14 -27.92
C MET A 1 -30.09 -23.64 -28.08
N ALA A 2 -29.06 -24.29 -28.59
CA ALA A 2 -29.06 -25.74 -28.71
C ALA A 2 -28.94 -26.36 -27.30
N SER A 3 -29.96 -27.10 -26.91
CA SER A 3 -29.99 -27.91 -25.69
C SER A 3 -30.25 -29.35 -26.09
N VAL A 4 -29.61 -30.29 -25.42
CA VAL A 4 -29.86 -31.72 -25.56
C VAL A 4 -30.50 -32.25 -24.29
N THR A 5 -31.28 -33.32 -24.42
CA THR A 5 -31.79 -34.06 -23.26
C THR A 5 -31.00 -35.36 -23.12
N ILE A 6 -30.41 -35.56 -21.96
CA ILE A 6 -29.65 -36.76 -21.60
C ILE A 6 -30.52 -37.62 -20.69
N THR A 7 -30.60 -38.92 -20.97
CA THR A 7 -31.27 -39.88 -20.10
C THR A 7 -30.30 -40.34 -19.01
N GLY A 8 -30.61 -39.99 -17.76
CA GLY A 8 -29.85 -40.36 -16.57
C GLY A 8 -30.43 -41.57 -15.84
N ALA A 9 -30.00 -41.75 -14.59
CA ALA A 9 -30.47 -42.84 -13.74
C ALA A 9 -32.00 -42.82 -13.59
N GLU A 10 -32.60 -44.00 -13.54
CA GLU A 10 -34.06 -44.19 -13.44
C GLU A 10 -34.86 -43.56 -14.61
N GLY A 11 -34.20 -43.32 -15.76
CA GLY A 11 -34.84 -42.73 -16.95
C GLY A 11 -35.02 -41.21 -16.87
N ARG A 12 -34.43 -40.55 -15.85
CA ARG A 12 -34.53 -39.09 -15.66
C ARG A 12 -34.06 -38.34 -16.89
N GLN A 13 -34.86 -37.39 -17.37
CA GLN A 13 -34.52 -36.55 -18.52
C GLN A 13 -33.83 -35.27 -18.03
N ILE A 14 -32.57 -35.07 -18.41
CA ILE A 14 -31.72 -33.97 -17.95
C ILE A 14 -31.41 -33.06 -19.13
N ALA A 15 -31.87 -31.81 -19.07
CA ALA A 15 -31.62 -30.84 -20.13
C ALA A 15 -30.29 -30.10 -19.89
N VAL A 16 -29.36 -30.22 -20.83
CA VAL A 16 -28.07 -29.50 -20.80
C VAL A 16 -27.87 -28.68 -22.06
N SER A 17 -27.20 -27.54 -21.93
CA SER A 17 -26.79 -26.73 -23.08
C SER A 17 -25.62 -27.39 -23.81
N THR A 18 -25.49 -27.18 -25.12
CA THR A 18 -24.32 -27.63 -25.91
C THR A 18 -23.35 -26.50 -26.26
N GLY A 19 -23.62 -25.26 -25.81
CA GLY A 19 -22.77 -24.09 -26.07
C GLY A 19 -21.57 -23.95 -25.11
N LEU A 20 -20.77 -22.92 -25.34
CA LEU A 20 -19.75 -22.43 -24.42
C LEU A 20 -20.39 -21.48 -23.40
N PHE A 21 -20.08 -21.60 -22.12
CA PHE A 21 -20.62 -20.72 -21.08
C PHE A 21 -19.72 -19.49 -20.91
N ILE A 22 -20.13 -18.36 -21.47
CA ILE A 22 -19.40 -17.09 -21.42
C ILE A 22 -20.36 -15.98 -20.99
N ASP A 23 -19.97 -15.17 -20.01
CA ASP A 23 -20.74 -14.00 -19.56
C ASP A 23 -22.18 -14.37 -19.12
N ASN A 24 -22.32 -15.48 -18.39
CA ASN A 24 -23.59 -16.08 -17.96
C ASN A 24 -24.54 -16.52 -19.09
N ALA A 25 -24.05 -16.63 -20.32
CA ALA A 25 -24.82 -17.11 -21.47
C ALA A 25 -24.14 -18.29 -22.15
N PHE A 26 -24.94 -19.17 -22.77
CA PHE A 26 -24.41 -20.21 -23.64
C PHE A 26 -24.34 -19.72 -25.08
N VAL A 27 -23.16 -19.76 -25.67
CA VAL A 27 -22.88 -19.25 -27.02
C VAL A 27 -22.24 -20.33 -27.90
N PRO A 28 -22.42 -20.29 -29.23
CA PRO A 28 -21.66 -21.17 -30.12
C PRO A 28 -20.16 -20.84 -30.09
N ALA A 29 -19.34 -21.85 -30.38
CA ALA A 29 -17.91 -21.66 -30.58
C ALA A 29 -17.64 -20.87 -31.87
N THR A 30 -16.48 -20.21 -31.92
CA THR A 30 -16.02 -19.53 -33.13
C THR A 30 -15.89 -20.52 -34.28
N GLY A 31 -16.36 -20.12 -35.46
CA GLY A 31 -16.40 -20.98 -36.64
C GLY A 31 -17.38 -22.16 -36.56
N ASN A 32 -18.29 -22.18 -35.57
CA ASN A 32 -19.18 -23.31 -35.28
C ASN A 32 -18.41 -24.63 -35.03
N SER A 33 -17.20 -24.55 -34.48
CA SER A 33 -16.40 -25.72 -34.14
C SER A 33 -17.10 -26.57 -33.06
N THR A 34 -17.06 -27.90 -33.22
CA THR A 34 -17.73 -28.85 -32.33
C THR A 34 -16.88 -30.09 -32.06
N ILE A 35 -17.20 -30.79 -30.97
CA ILE A 35 -16.65 -32.11 -30.62
C ILE A 35 -17.82 -33.07 -30.39
N ASP A 36 -17.71 -34.27 -30.96
CA ASP A 36 -18.62 -35.37 -30.68
C ASP A 36 -18.19 -36.10 -29.41
N ILE A 37 -19.14 -36.26 -28.50
CA ILE A 37 -18.98 -36.98 -27.25
C ILE A 37 -19.51 -38.40 -27.45
N GLU A 38 -18.72 -39.37 -27.02
CA GLU A 38 -19.05 -40.79 -27.05
C GLU A 38 -19.46 -41.24 -25.64
N ASN A 39 -20.45 -42.13 -25.52
CA ASN A 39 -20.70 -42.83 -24.25
C ASN A 39 -19.70 -44.00 -24.12
N PRO A 40 -18.79 -44.00 -23.12
CA PRO A 40 -17.71 -44.98 -23.02
C PRO A 40 -18.19 -46.41 -22.75
N SER A 41 -19.42 -46.59 -22.26
CA SER A 41 -20.02 -47.89 -21.97
C SER A 41 -20.55 -48.59 -23.22
N THR A 42 -20.94 -47.81 -24.24
CA THR A 42 -21.56 -48.34 -25.47
C THR A 42 -20.73 -48.07 -26.73
N ARG A 43 -19.88 -47.03 -26.71
CA ARG A 43 -19.20 -46.42 -27.85
C ARG A 43 -20.14 -45.73 -28.86
N ALA A 44 -21.39 -45.52 -28.47
CA ALA A 44 -22.34 -44.78 -29.28
C ALA A 44 -22.07 -43.28 -29.17
N HIS A 45 -22.35 -42.55 -30.24
CA HIS A 45 -22.45 -41.09 -30.18
C HIS A 45 -23.50 -40.69 -29.14
N LEU A 46 -23.10 -39.84 -28.20
CA LEU A 46 -23.94 -39.33 -27.12
C LEU A 46 -24.51 -37.95 -27.46
N VAL A 47 -23.64 -37.00 -27.80
CA VAL A 47 -24.00 -35.59 -28.07
C VAL A 47 -22.86 -34.87 -28.79
N THR A 48 -23.18 -33.88 -29.61
CA THR A 48 -22.22 -32.90 -30.15
C THR A 48 -22.25 -31.61 -29.33
N VAL A 49 -21.10 -31.13 -28.86
CA VAL A 49 -20.96 -29.88 -28.10
C VAL A 49 -20.04 -28.88 -28.80
N ALA A 50 -20.21 -27.59 -28.51
CA ALA A 50 -19.34 -26.53 -28.99
C ALA A 50 -17.89 -26.73 -28.47
N ALA A 51 -16.93 -26.47 -29.35
CA ALA A 51 -15.51 -26.66 -29.08
C ALA A 51 -14.75 -25.33 -29.19
N ALA A 52 -14.37 -24.78 -28.03
CA ALA A 52 -13.70 -23.50 -27.93
C ALA A 52 -12.42 -23.45 -28.77
N GLN A 53 -12.32 -22.39 -29.57
CA GLN A 53 -11.12 -22.00 -30.30
C GLN A 53 -10.37 -20.89 -29.55
N THR A 54 -9.21 -20.49 -30.05
CA THR A 54 -8.37 -19.44 -29.45
C THR A 54 -9.13 -18.13 -29.23
N GLU A 55 -9.99 -17.74 -30.18
CA GLU A 55 -10.81 -16.54 -30.11
C GLU A 55 -11.88 -16.63 -29.00
N ASP A 56 -12.39 -17.83 -28.73
CA ASP A 56 -13.34 -18.07 -27.65
C ASP A 56 -12.67 -17.92 -26.28
N ILE A 57 -11.42 -18.37 -26.16
CA ILE A 57 -10.60 -18.16 -24.96
C ILE A 57 -10.40 -16.67 -24.71
N ASP A 58 -10.01 -15.89 -25.72
CA ASP A 58 -9.84 -14.44 -25.56
C ASP A 58 -11.16 -13.78 -25.13
N ARG A 59 -12.28 -14.09 -25.78
CA ARG A 59 -13.61 -13.57 -25.39
C ARG A 59 -13.93 -13.84 -23.92
N ALA A 60 -13.69 -15.07 -23.45
CA ALA A 60 -13.92 -15.44 -22.05
C ALA A 60 -12.96 -14.70 -21.09
N VAL A 61 -11.68 -14.56 -21.45
CA VAL A 61 -10.71 -13.82 -20.65
C VAL A 61 -11.06 -12.33 -20.57
N GLN A 62 -11.50 -11.71 -21.67
CA GLN A 62 -11.95 -10.32 -21.66
C GLN A 62 -13.22 -10.14 -20.80
N SER A 63 -14.17 -11.09 -20.87
CA SER A 63 -15.35 -11.10 -19.98
C SER A 63 -14.93 -11.17 -18.51
N SER A 64 -14.02 -12.09 -18.14
CA SER A 64 -13.47 -12.17 -16.78
C SER A 64 -12.71 -10.92 -16.35
N LYS A 65 -11.94 -10.31 -17.24
CA LYS A 65 -11.24 -9.04 -16.96
C LYS A 65 -12.21 -7.90 -16.66
N LYS A 66 -13.29 -7.80 -17.43
CA LYS A 66 -14.36 -6.82 -17.20
C LYS A 66 -15.04 -7.05 -15.85
N ALA A 67 -15.39 -8.30 -15.54
CA ALA A 67 -16.01 -8.68 -14.27
C ALA A 67 -15.09 -8.38 -13.07
N TYR A 68 -13.79 -8.68 -13.18
CA TYR A 68 -12.82 -8.49 -12.11
C TYR A 68 -12.72 -7.03 -11.61
N ALA A 69 -12.98 -6.06 -12.49
CA ALA A 69 -12.95 -4.64 -12.14
C ALA A 69 -13.88 -4.29 -10.95
N THR A 70 -15.02 -4.98 -10.84
CA THR A 70 -15.98 -4.81 -9.75
C THR A 70 -15.92 -5.95 -8.74
N TRP A 71 -15.81 -7.21 -9.20
CA TRP A 71 -15.82 -8.41 -8.37
C TRP A 71 -14.71 -8.42 -7.29
N LYS A 72 -13.53 -7.88 -7.58
CA LYS A 72 -12.42 -7.81 -6.62
C LYS A 72 -12.76 -7.02 -5.35
N ASN A 73 -13.73 -6.12 -5.43
CA ASN A 73 -14.20 -5.26 -4.34
C ASN A 73 -15.54 -5.74 -3.77
N GLU A 74 -16.12 -6.81 -4.31
CA GLU A 74 -17.35 -7.40 -3.81
C GLU A 74 -17.18 -7.80 -2.34
N SER A 75 -18.20 -7.59 -1.53
CA SER A 75 -18.05 -7.84 -0.09
C SER A 75 -17.80 -9.33 0.18
N PRO A 76 -16.95 -9.68 1.16
CA PRO A 76 -16.77 -11.08 1.58
C PRO A 76 -18.07 -11.82 1.87
N ASN A 77 -19.05 -11.12 2.47
CA ASN A 77 -20.38 -11.65 2.77
C ASN A 77 -21.16 -12.04 1.51
N ALA A 78 -21.11 -11.22 0.46
CA ALA A 78 -21.77 -11.51 -0.81
C ALA A 78 -21.11 -12.70 -1.53
N ARG A 79 -19.77 -12.78 -1.54
CA ARG A 79 -19.05 -13.94 -2.10
C ARG A 79 -19.39 -15.23 -1.36
N ARG A 80 -19.43 -15.19 -0.02
CA ARG A 80 -19.88 -16.32 0.82
C ARG A 80 -21.31 -16.76 0.46
N ALA A 81 -22.24 -15.82 0.34
CA ALA A 81 -23.63 -16.13 0.03
C ALA A 81 -23.77 -16.81 -1.34
N LEU A 82 -23.05 -16.34 -2.36
CA LEU A 82 -23.05 -16.94 -3.70
C LEU A 82 -22.47 -18.36 -3.71
N LEU A 83 -21.36 -18.59 -3.00
CA LEU A 83 -20.74 -19.92 -2.88
C LEU A 83 -21.67 -20.92 -2.16
N ASN A 84 -22.29 -20.51 -1.05
CA ASN A 84 -23.26 -21.36 -0.35
C ASN A 84 -24.48 -21.65 -1.22
N LYS A 85 -25.01 -20.65 -1.93
CA LYS A 85 -26.15 -20.87 -2.84
C LYS A 85 -25.79 -21.83 -3.97
N LEU A 86 -24.59 -21.76 -4.53
CA LEU A 86 -24.13 -22.75 -5.51
C LEU A 86 -24.04 -24.16 -4.91
N ALA A 87 -23.57 -24.28 -3.66
CA ALA A 87 -23.55 -25.56 -2.96
C ALA A 87 -24.96 -26.15 -2.80
N ASP A 88 -25.93 -25.34 -2.39
CA ASP A 88 -27.33 -25.75 -2.24
C ASP A 88 -27.95 -26.19 -3.59
N LEU A 89 -27.60 -25.50 -4.69
CA LEU A 89 -28.06 -25.86 -6.03
C LEU A 89 -27.43 -27.17 -6.54
N ILE A 90 -26.13 -27.40 -6.27
CA ILE A 90 -25.48 -28.67 -6.59
C ILE A 90 -26.06 -29.81 -5.77
N GLU A 91 -26.35 -29.58 -4.48
CA GLU A 91 -27.00 -30.56 -3.61
C GLU A 91 -28.43 -30.89 -4.07
N ARG A 92 -29.20 -29.87 -4.49
CA ARG A 92 -30.53 -30.04 -5.10
C ARG A 92 -30.46 -30.93 -6.34
N ASP A 93 -29.50 -30.68 -7.24
CA ASP A 93 -29.37 -31.36 -8.52
C ASP A 93 -28.38 -32.54 -8.48
N ALA A 94 -28.10 -33.07 -7.28
CA ALA A 94 -27.09 -34.10 -7.05
C ALA A 94 -27.27 -35.34 -7.95
N THR A 95 -28.51 -35.79 -8.10
CA THR A 95 -28.84 -36.95 -8.93
C THR A 95 -28.66 -36.68 -10.42
N GLU A 96 -28.76 -35.42 -10.87
CA GLU A 96 -28.49 -35.05 -12.26
C GLU A 96 -26.99 -35.05 -12.52
N PHE A 97 -26.19 -34.42 -11.65
CA PHE A 97 -24.72 -34.45 -11.78
C PHE A 97 -24.16 -35.87 -11.79
N ALA A 98 -24.62 -36.72 -10.86
CA ALA A 98 -24.19 -38.11 -10.81
C ALA A 98 -24.59 -38.89 -12.06
N SER A 99 -25.75 -38.59 -12.66
CA SER A 99 -26.17 -39.20 -13.92
C SER A 99 -25.30 -38.73 -15.09
N LEU A 100 -24.97 -37.43 -15.15
CA LEU A 100 -24.17 -36.88 -16.24
C LEU A 100 -22.75 -37.46 -16.22
N GLU A 101 -22.07 -37.46 -15.07
CA GLU A 101 -20.72 -38.06 -14.92
C GLU A 101 -20.70 -39.56 -15.24
N ALA A 102 -21.81 -40.26 -15.00
CA ALA A 102 -21.92 -41.68 -15.36
C ALA A 102 -22.04 -41.88 -16.87
N VAL A 103 -22.86 -41.08 -17.55
CA VAL A 103 -23.17 -41.28 -18.97
C VAL A 103 -22.00 -40.90 -19.88
N ASP A 104 -21.32 -39.77 -19.63
CA ASP A 104 -20.19 -39.34 -20.47
C ASP A 104 -18.83 -39.77 -19.93
N GLY A 105 -18.64 -39.82 -18.60
CA GLY A 105 -17.38 -40.18 -17.96
C GLY A 105 -17.23 -41.66 -17.63
N GLY A 106 -18.32 -42.44 -17.64
CA GLY A 106 -18.29 -43.86 -17.24
C GLY A 106 -18.11 -44.08 -15.72
N ILE A 107 -18.22 -43.03 -14.91
CA ILE A 107 -18.11 -43.08 -13.45
C ILE A 107 -19.37 -43.75 -12.89
N LEU A 108 -19.27 -44.65 -11.92
CA LEU A 108 -20.47 -45.25 -11.35
C LEU A 108 -21.37 -44.17 -10.74
N TYR A 109 -22.67 -44.19 -11.07
CA TYR A 109 -23.65 -43.24 -10.54
C TYR A 109 -23.59 -43.17 -9.01
N LYS A 110 -23.47 -44.34 -8.36
CA LYS A 110 -23.36 -44.45 -6.90
C LYS A 110 -22.09 -43.81 -6.35
N ASP A 111 -20.96 -43.94 -7.05
CA ASP A 111 -19.69 -43.34 -6.63
C ASP A 111 -19.75 -41.82 -6.77
N SER A 112 -20.28 -41.31 -7.88
CA SER A 112 -20.45 -39.85 -8.05
C SER A 112 -21.42 -39.26 -7.02
N LEU A 113 -22.57 -39.90 -6.81
CA LEU A 113 -23.58 -39.47 -5.84
C LEU A 113 -23.09 -39.56 -4.39
N GLY A 114 -22.27 -40.58 -4.07
CA GLY A 114 -21.75 -40.82 -2.73
C GLY A 114 -20.46 -40.09 -2.40
N LEU A 115 -19.69 -39.66 -3.40
CA LEU A 115 -18.36 -39.06 -3.21
C LEU A 115 -18.18 -37.74 -3.96
N HIS A 116 -18.30 -37.71 -5.28
CA HIS A 116 -17.96 -36.51 -6.07
C HIS A 116 -18.88 -35.33 -5.76
N VAL A 117 -20.19 -35.56 -5.72
CA VAL A 117 -21.18 -34.51 -5.42
C VAL A 117 -21.07 -34.04 -3.97
N PRO A 118 -21.07 -34.91 -2.94
CA PRO A 118 -20.92 -34.47 -1.55
C PRO A 118 -19.61 -33.71 -1.31
N GLN A 119 -18.48 -34.16 -1.87
CA GLN A 119 -17.21 -33.43 -1.78
C GLN A 119 -17.28 -32.05 -2.42
N SER A 120 -17.94 -31.94 -3.58
CA SER A 120 -18.15 -30.64 -4.23
C SER A 120 -18.94 -29.67 -3.35
N VAL A 121 -20.03 -30.15 -2.74
CA VAL A 121 -20.86 -29.36 -1.82
C VAL A 121 -20.06 -28.95 -0.57
N ASP A 122 -19.33 -29.88 0.04
CA ASP A 122 -18.51 -29.61 1.22
C ASP A 122 -17.38 -28.62 0.91
N THR A 123 -16.66 -28.78 -0.20
CA THR A 123 -15.62 -27.85 -0.64
C THR A 123 -16.17 -26.43 -0.86
N LEU A 124 -17.34 -26.27 -1.48
CA LEU A 124 -17.98 -24.96 -1.65
C LEU A 124 -18.33 -24.33 -0.30
N ARG A 125 -18.98 -25.09 0.59
CA ARG A 125 -19.37 -24.60 1.93
C ARG A 125 -18.14 -24.24 2.77
N TYR A 126 -17.09 -25.05 2.70
CA TYR A 126 -15.82 -24.80 3.38
C TYR A 126 -15.18 -23.49 2.93
N PHE A 127 -15.00 -23.27 1.61
CA PHE A 127 -14.40 -22.03 1.11
C PHE A 127 -15.33 -20.82 1.15
N ALA A 128 -16.65 -21.00 1.16
CA ALA A 128 -17.59 -19.95 1.52
C ALA A 128 -17.31 -19.43 2.93
N GLY A 129 -17.00 -20.34 3.87
CA GLY A 129 -16.54 -20.02 5.22
C GLY A 129 -15.21 -19.25 5.28
N TRP A 130 -14.37 -19.34 4.25
CA TRP A 130 -13.08 -18.63 4.17
C TRP A 130 -13.16 -17.25 3.52
N ALA A 131 -14.25 -16.91 2.82
CA ALA A 131 -14.34 -15.68 2.05
C ALA A 131 -14.05 -14.40 2.88
N ASP A 132 -14.37 -14.41 4.18
CA ASP A 132 -14.14 -13.32 5.15
C ASP A 132 -12.99 -13.59 6.15
N LYS A 133 -12.18 -14.62 5.92
CA LYS A 133 -11.07 -15.06 6.80
C LYS A 133 -9.72 -15.14 6.06
N VAL A 134 -9.62 -14.50 4.90
CA VAL A 134 -8.37 -14.43 4.13
C VAL A 134 -7.49 -13.29 4.70
N ASP A 135 -6.86 -13.57 5.84
CA ASP A 135 -6.14 -12.57 6.61
C ASP A 135 -4.68 -12.37 6.18
N GLY A 136 -4.18 -11.16 6.46
CA GLY A 136 -2.75 -10.85 6.44
C GLY A 136 -2.12 -10.94 7.83
N VAL A 137 -0.90 -10.43 7.96
CA VAL A 137 -0.13 -10.42 9.21
C VAL A 137 0.28 -8.99 9.53
N SER A 138 0.04 -8.55 10.76
CA SER A 138 0.59 -7.30 11.30
C SER A 138 1.95 -7.57 11.95
N MET A 139 2.93 -6.69 11.70
CA MET A 139 4.31 -6.83 12.15
C MET A 139 4.83 -5.51 12.70
N SER A 140 5.55 -5.57 13.82
CA SER A 140 6.33 -4.44 14.31
C SER A 140 7.67 -4.39 13.57
N ILE A 141 8.04 -3.22 13.04
CA ILE A 141 9.34 -2.98 12.39
C ILE A 141 10.06 -1.82 13.07
N PRO A 142 11.39 -1.69 12.98
CA PRO A 142 12.12 -0.64 13.70
C PRO A 142 11.65 0.80 13.37
N GLN A 143 11.09 1.02 12.18
CA GLN A 143 10.61 2.33 11.71
C GLN A 143 9.09 2.52 11.80
N GLY A 144 8.36 1.68 12.55
CA GLY A 144 6.90 1.80 12.71
C GLY A 144 6.18 0.47 12.58
N MET A 145 5.07 0.43 11.83
CA MET A 145 4.30 -0.79 11.63
C MET A 145 4.33 -1.24 10.18
N ALA A 146 4.29 -2.55 9.98
CA ALA A 146 4.03 -3.17 8.70
C ALA A 146 2.83 -4.09 8.80
N TYR A 147 2.13 -4.28 7.68
CA TYR A 147 1.13 -5.33 7.58
C TYR A 147 1.15 -5.93 6.18
N THR A 148 0.74 -7.19 6.06
CA THR A 148 0.48 -7.81 4.77
C THR A 148 -1.00 -7.78 4.43
N ARG A 149 -1.32 -7.74 3.13
CA ARG A 149 -2.64 -8.01 2.59
C ARG A 149 -2.55 -9.22 1.67
N ARG A 150 -3.54 -10.12 1.76
CA ARG A 150 -3.78 -11.17 0.78
C ARG A 150 -4.74 -10.63 -0.26
N GLU A 151 -4.23 -10.29 -1.43
CA GLU A 151 -5.04 -9.75 -2.52
C GLU A 151 -5.35 -10.85 -3.55
N PRO A 152 -6.54 -10.84 -4.19
CA PRO A 152 -6.79 -11.71 -5.33
C PRO A 152 -5.76 -11.49 -6.43
N ILE A 153 -5.40 -12.57 -7.12
CA ILE A 153 -4.42 -12.56 -8.21
C ILE A 153 -5.00 -11.86 -9.45
N GLY A 154 -6.29 -12.05 -9.75
CA GLY A 154 -6.96 -11.42 -10.89
C GLY A 154 -7.73 -12.40 -11.75
N VAL A 155 -7.56 -12.29 -13.07
CA VAL A 155 -8.11 -13.26 -14.02
C VAL A 155 -7.26 -14.53 -13.95
N CYS A 156 -7.87 -15.61 -13.48
CA CYS A 156 -7.24 -16.90 -13.35
C CYS A 156 -7.86 -17.92 -14.30
N ALA A 157 -7.15 -19.03 -14.49
CA ALA A 157 -7.56 -20.14 -15.33
C ALA A 157 -7.50 -21.46 -14.56
N ALA A 158 -8.38 -22.39 -14.91
CA ALA A 158 -8.35 -23.77 -14.48
C ALA A 158 -8.49 -24.72 -15.68
N VAL A 159 -7.68 -25.76 -15.74
CA VAL A 159 -7.80 -26.86 -16.70
C VAL A 159 -7.93 -28.15 -15.90
N VAL A 160 -9.06 -28.83 -16.05
CA VAL A 160 -9.49 -29.92 -15.17
C VAL A 160 -9.61 -31.26 -15.92
N PRO A 161 -9.44 -32.40 -15.23
CA PRO A 161 -9.40 -33.72 -15.85
C PRO A 161 -10.81 -34.31 -15.95
N TRP A 162 -10.89 -35.48 -16.57
CA TRP A 162 -12.14 -36.20 -16.84
C TRP A 162 -12.54 -37.22 -15.77
N ASN A 163 -11.64 -37.56 -14.84
CA ASN A 163 -11.81 -38.73 -13.97
C ASN A 163 -12.65 -38.47 -12.70
N ALA A 164 -12.67 -37.23 -12.21
CA ALA A 164 -13.58 -36.78 -11.16
C ALA A 164 -13.99 -35.32 -11.44
N PRO A 165 -14.71 -35.10 -12.55
CA PRO A 165 -14.69 -33.82 -13.23
C PRO A 165 -15.44 -32.72 -12.47
N LEU A 166 -16.60 -32.99 -11.85
CA LEU A 166 -17.29 -32.01 -11.00
C LEU A 166 -16.45 -31.66 -9.78
N MET A 167 -16.00 -32.69 -9.04
CA MET A 167 -15.24 -32.54 -7.80
C MET A 167 -13.99 -31.68 -8.01
N ILE A 168 -13.14 -32.02 -8.99
CA ILE A 168 -11.89 -31.29 -9.23
C ILE A 168 -12.17 -29.89 -9.81
N THR A 169 -13.25 -29.70 -10.56
CA THR A 169 -13.67 -28.35 -10.98
C THR A 169 -13.97 -27.48 -9.77
N ILE A 170 -14.71 -28.02 -8.80
CA ILE A 170 -15.08 -27.28 -7.59
C ILE A 170 -13.87 -27.03 -6.68
N TRP A 171 -12.89 -27.94 -6.61
CA TRP A 171 -11.62 -27.70 -5.93
C TRP A 171 -10.88 -26.46 -6.46
N LYS A 172 -11.08 -26.10 -7.74
CA LYS A 172 -10.53 -24.85 -8.31
C LYS A 172 -11.46 -23.66 -8.10
N VAL A 173 -12.75 -23.82 -8.36
CA VAL A 173 -13.76 -22.76 -8.30
C VAL A 173 -13.86 -22.16 -6.90
N ALA A 174 -14.04 -23.01 -5.89
CA ALA A 174 -14.39 -22.57 -4.55
C ALA A 174 -13.31 -21.64 -3.92
N PRO A 175 -12.02 -22.03 -3.84
CA PRO A 175 -10.99 -21.16 -3.26
C PRO A 175 -10.68 -19.94 -4.14
N ALA A 176 -10.74 -20.07 -5.48
CA ALA A 176 -10.50 -18.95 -6.39
C ALA A 176 -11.51 -17.81 -6.17
N LEU A 177 -12.80 -18.15 -6.10
CA LEU A 177 -13.88 -17.19 -5.91
C LEU A 177 -13.93 -16.66 -4.47
N ALA A 178 -13.65 -17.49 -3.46
CA ALA A 178 -13.54 -17.05 -2.07
C ALA A 178 -12.49 -15.94 -1.91
N ALA A 179 -11.32 -16.11 -2.56
CA ALA A 179 -10.24 -15.13 -2.61
C ALA A 179 -10.57 -13.87 -3.44
N GLY A 180 -11.65 -13.86 -4.24
CA GLY A 180 -12.08 -12.71 -5.04
C GLY A 180 -11.52 -12.68 -6.47
N ASN A 181 -11.07 -13.82 -7.01
CA ASN A 181 -10.64 -13.94 -8.40
C ASN A 181 -11.83 -14.15 -9.34
N THR A 182 -11.62 -13.92 -10.63
CA THR A 182 -12.49 -14.43 -11.71
C THR A 182 -11.81 -15.63 -12.37
N LEU A 183 -12.58 -16.60 -12.86
CA LEU A 183 -12.05 -17.88 -13.30
C LEU A 183 -12.56 -18.29 -14.70
N VAL A 184 -11.63 -18.60 -15.61
CA VAL A 184 -11.91 -19.25 -16.90
C VAL A 184 -11.55 -20.73 -16.80
N ILE A 185 -12.51 -21.60 -17.02
CA ILE A 185 -12.39 -23.04 -16.83
C ILE A 185 -12.43 -23.73 -18.18
N LYS A 186 -11.42 -24.55 -18.48
CA LYS A 186 -11.46 -25.50 -19.57
C LYS A 186 -11.90 -26.85 -19.03
N SER A 187 -13.10 -27.30 -19.38
CA SER A 187 -13.61 -28.63 -19.02
C SER A 187 -12.94 -29.73 -19.86
N PRO A 188 -12.91 -30.99 -19.42
CA PRO A 188 -12.46 -32.10 -20.26
C PRO A 188 -13.32 -32.21 -21.52
N GLU A 189 -12.68 -32.44 -22.66
CA GLU A 189 -13.35 -32.65 -23.96
C GLU A 189 -14.07 -33.98 -24.05
N MET A 190 -13.74 -34.95 -23.18
CA MET A 190 -14.30 -36.29 -23.17
C MET A 190 -15.63 -36.40 -22.41
N CYS A 191 -15.82 -35.57 -21.36
CA CYS A 191 -17.00 -35.63 -20.49
C CYS A 191 -17.45 -34.21 -20.02
N PRO A 192 -17.93 -33.36 -20.94
CA PRO A 192 -18.22 -31.96 -20.63
C PRO A 192 -19.61 -31.73 -20.01
N LEU A 193 -20.49 -32.73 -19.87
CA LEU A 193 -21.90 -32.47 -19.58
C LEU A 193 -22.14 -31.93 -18.17
N TYR A 194 -21.36 -32.39 -17.18
CA TYR A 194 -21.41 -31.81 -15.83
C TYR A 194 -21.11 -30.31 -15.86
N ALA A 195 -20.15 -29.87 -16.69
CA ALA A 195 -19.75 -28.48 -16.82
C ALA A 195 -20.85 -27.61 -17.45
N GLN A 196 -21.62 -28.18 -18.38
CA GLN A 196 -22.79 -27.53 -18.97
C GLN A 196 -23.89 -27.29 -17.92
N LYS A 197 -24.17 -28.30 -17.10
CA LYS A 197 -25.11 -28.15 -15.97
C LYS A 197 -24.58 -27.15 -14.93
N LEU A 198 -23.29 -27.21 -14.60
CA LEU A 198 -22.66 -26.28 -13.66
C LEU A 198 -22.77 -24.81 -14.13
N GLY A 199 -22.60 -24.52 -15.43
CA GLY A 199 -22.80 -23.19 -15.98
C GLY A 199 -24.22 -22.65 -15.76
N GLN A 200 -25.24 -23.51 -15.93
CA GLN A 200 -26.63 -23.13 -15.61
C GLN A 200 -26.79 -22.76 -14.13
N LEU A 201 -26.22 -23.56 -13.23
CA LEU A 201 -26.32 -23.32 -11.78
C LEU A 201 -25.51 -22.12 -11.31
N ILE A 202 -24.40 -21.78 -11.96
CA ILE A 202 -23.65 -20.55 -11.70
C ILE A 202 -24.50 -19.31 -12.01
N SER A 203 -25.21 -19.34 -13.15
CA SER A 203 -26.14 -18.28 -13.54
C SER A 203 -27.32 -18.21 -12.56
N GLU A 204 -27.90 -19.35 -12.19
CA GLU A 204 -29.02 -19.46 -11.23
C GLU A 204 -28.62 -18.99 -9.81
N ALA A 205 -27.40 -19.30 -9.37
CA ALA A 205 -26.84 -18.83 -8.11
C ALA A 205 -26.79 -17.29 -8.08
N GLY A 206 -26.60 -16.65 -9.23
CA GLY A 206 -26.55 -15.20 -9.37
C GLY A 206 -25.15 -14.63 -9.31
N PHE A 207 -24.12 -15.43 -9.67
CA PHE A 207 -22.78 -14.88 -9.88
C PHE A 207 -22.82 -13.81 -10.97
N PRO A 208 -22.11 -12.68 -10.83
CA PRO A 208 -22.06 -11.67 -11.87
C PRO A 208 -21.51 -12.23 -13.19
N PRO A 209 -22.01 -11.77 -14.36
CA PRO A 209 -21.50 -12.19 -15.66
C PRO A 209 -19.97 -12.03 -15.77
N GLY A 210 -19.30 -13.08 -16.25
CA GLY A 210 -17.86 -13.13 -16.46
C GLY A 210 -17.02 -13.53 -15.24
N VAL A 211 -17.62 -13.59 -14.03
CA VAL A 211 -16.91 -14.07 -12.84
C VAL A 211 -16.46 -15.53 -13.00
N VAL A 212 -17.29 -16.36 -13.63
CA VAL A 212 -16.94 -17.72 -14.06
C VAL A 212 -17.31 -17.89 -15.52
N ASN A 213 -16.36 -18.39 -16.32
CA ASN A 213 -16.60 -18.82 -17.70
C ASN A 213 -16.17 -20.29 -17.84
N ILE A 214 -16.94 -21.11 -18.55
CA ILE A 214 -16.68 -22.55 -18.72
C ILE A 214 -16.70 -22.90 -20.20
N LEU A 215 -15.59 -23.49 -20.67
CA LEU A 215 -15.32 -23.73 -22.08
C LEU A 215 -14.94 -25.19 -22.28
N CYS A 216 -15.73 -25.92 -23.07
CA CYS A 216 -15.31 -27.21 -23.60
C CYS A 216 -14.43 -26.98 -24.84
N GLY A 217 -13.36 -27.75 -25.00
CA GLY A 217 -12.48 -27.65 -26.17
C GLY A 217 -11.28 -28.59 -26.06
N LEU A 218 -10.54 -28.78 -27.15
CA LEU A 218 -9.37 -29.67 -27.15
C LEU A 218 -8.23 -29.10 -26.30
N GLY A 219 -7.51 -29.95 -25.57
CA GLY A 219 -6.34 -29.54 -24.79
C GLY A 219 -5.28 -28.80 -25.63
N ALA A 220 -4.99 -29.28 -26.84
CA ALA A 220 -4.01 -28.69 -27.76
C ALA A 220 -4.44 -27.34 -28.37
N VAL A 221 -5.72 -26.96 -28.25
CA VAL A 221 -6.27 -25.71 -28.80
C VAL A 221 -6.69 -24.79 -27.66
N ALA A 222 -7.81 -25.09 -27.01
CA ALA A 222 -8.37 -24.29 -25.92
C ALA A 222 -7.44 -24.27 -24.69
N GLY A 223 -6.88 -25.43 -24.32
CA GLY A 223 -5.96 -25.53 -23.18
C GLY A 223 -4.65 -24.77 -23.42
N GLN A 224 -4.06 -24.93 -24.60
CA GLN A 224 -2.83 -24.23 -24.99
C GLN A 224 -3.05 -22.72 -25.08
N ALA A 225 -4.13 -22.26 -25.72
CA ALA A 225 -4.47 -20.84 -25.81
C ALA A 225 -4.65 -20.22 -24.42
N LEU A 226 -5.29 -20.93 -23.49
CA LEU A 226 -5.45 -20.46 -22.10
C LEU A 226 -4.11 -20.40 -21.35
N ALA A 227 -3.22 -21.36 -21.57
CA ALA A 227 -1.88 -21.37 -20.99
C ALA A 227 -0.99 -20.25 -21.54
N GLU A 228 -1.13 -19.91 -22.82
CA GLU A 228 -0.35 -18.86 -23.49
C GLU A 228 -0.89 -17.45 -23.24
N HIS A 229 -2.15 -17.31 -22.82
CA HIS A 229 -2.82 -16.02 -22.70
C HIS A 229 -2.11 -15.06 -21.72
N MET A 230 -1.78 -13.84 -22.18
CA MET A 230 -0.99 -12.85 -21.42
C MET A 230 -1.76 -12.19 -20.26
N GLU A 231 -3.08 -12.13 -20.38
CA GLU A 231 -3.95 -11.56 -19.33
C GLU A 231 -4.29 -12.55 -18.21
N VAL A 232 -4.07 -13.85 -18.40
CA VAL A 232 -4.24 -14.86 -17.36
C VAL A 232 -3.07 -14.77 -16.39
N LYS A 233 -3.34 -14.46 -15.12
CA LYS A 233 -2.31 -14.23 -14.09
C LYS A 233 -1.96 -15.49 -13.29
N LYS A 234 -2.84 -16.48 -13.29
CA LYS A 234 -2.63 -17.81 -12.70
C LYS A 234 -3.30 -18.88 -13.54
N LEU A 235 -2.67 -20.05 -13.66
CA LEU A 235 -3.29 -21.25 -14.21
C LEU A 235 -3.12 -22.42 -13.23
N SER A 236 -4.23 -23.04 -12.82
CA SER A 236 -4.25 -24.29 -12.08
C SER A 236 -4.55 -25.45 -13.03
N PHE A 237 -3.71 -26.47 -13.06
CA PHE A 237 -3.86 -27.63 -13.93
C PHE A 237 -3.88 -28.91 -13.12
N THR A 238 -4.83 -29.78 -13.46
CA THR A 238 -4.84 -31.16 -12.98
C THR A 238 -4.84 -32.11 -14.18
N GLY A 239 -3.88 -33.05 -14.24
CA GLY A 239 -3.75 -33.98 -15.35
C GLY A 239 -2.39 -34.67 -15.41
N SER A 240 -1.92 -35.06 -16.61
CA SER A 240 -0.68 -35.83 -16.75
C SER A 240 0.59 -35.00 -16.54
N SER A 241 1.65 -35.62 -16.02
CA SER A 241 2.92 -34.93 -15.76
C SER A 241 3.56 -34.34 -17.03
N GLY A 242 3.39 -34.99 -18.18
CA GLY A 242 3.87 -34.48 -19.47
C GLY A 242 3.22 -33.14 -19.85
N VAL A 243 1.90 -33.02 -19.68
CA VAL A 243 1.18 -31.76 -19.94
C VAL A 243 1.52 -30.72 -18.87
N GLY A 244 1.66 -31.12 -17.60
CA GLY A 244 2.09 -30.22 -16.52
C GLY A 244 3.43 -29.54 -16.81
N ARG A 245 4.42 -30.29 -17.33
CA ARG A 245 5.71 -29.73 -17.78
C ARG A 245 5.55 -28.74 -18.93
N SER A 246 4.69 -29.05 -19.91
CA SER A 246 4.39 -28.14 -21.04
C SER A 246 3.79 -26.82 -20.56
N ILE A 247 2.85 -26.87 -19.61
CA ILE A 247 2.21 -25.69 -19.02
C ILE A 247 3.23 -24.84 -18.26
N LEU A 248 4.12 -25.48 -17.48
CA LEU A 248 5.17 -24.76 -16.76
C LEU A 248 6.15 -24.06 -17.73
N ALA A 249 6.58 -24.75 -18.79
CA ALA A 249 7.41 -24.16 -19.84
C ALA A 249 6.69 -23.00 -20.56
N THR A 250 5.38 -23.13 -20.78
CA THR A 250 4.56 -22.08 -21.39
C THR A 250 4.44 -20.86 -20.49
N SER A 251 4.29 -21.03 -19.17
CA SER A 251 4.32 -19.92 -18.22
C SER A 251 5.65 -19.17 -18.27
N ALA A 252 6.77 -19.91 -18.26
CA ALA A 252 8.12 -19.35 -18.35
C ALA A 252 8.34 -18.53 -19.63
N ARG A 253 7.78 -19.00 -20.76
CA ARG A 253 7.91 -18.35 -22.08
C ARG A 253 7.00 -17.12 -22.26
N THR A 254 5.94 -16.98 -21.45
CA THR A 254 4.90 -15.95 -21.67
C THR A 254 4.99 -14.83 -20.64
N ASN A 255 4.24 -14.91 -19.54
CA ASN A 255 4.05 -13.82 -18.60
C ASN A 255 4.39 -14.20 -17.14
N LEU A 256 5.08 -15.33 -16.93
CA LEU A 256 5.41 -15.85 -15.61
C LEU A 256 4.19 -16.01 -14.69
N LYS A 257 3.02 -16.32 -15.27
CA LYS A 257 1.79 -16.59 -14.52
C LYS A 257 2.02 -17.66 -13.46
N LYS A 258 1.43 -17.48 -12.27
CA LYS A 258 1.54 -18.46 -11.19
C LYS A 258 0.92 -19.78 -11.64
N ILE A 259 1.64 -20.88 -11.46
CA ILE A 259 1.18 -22.23 -11.82
C ILE A 259 0.96 -23.06 -10.55
N THR A 260 -0.11 -23.84 -10.53
CA THR A 260 -0.32 -24.94 -9.57
C THR A 260 -0.54 -26.19 -10.39
N LEU A 261 0.18 -27.26 -10.09
CA LEU A 261 0.10 -28.54 -10.80
C LEU A 261 -0.33 -29.64 -9.83
N GLU A 262 -1.41 -30.33 -10.18
CA GLU A 262 -1.84 -31.58 -9.54
C GLU A 262 -1.74 -32.71 -10.56
N LEU A 263 -0.72 -33.55 -10.43
CA LEU A 263 -0.32 -34.47 -11.49
C LEU A 263 -0.53 -35.93 -11.09
N GLY A 264 -0.09 -36.83 -11.97
CA GLY A 264 -0.19 -38.26 -11.77
C GLY A 264 0.59 -38.78 -10.57
N GLY A 265 0.30 -40.02 -10.20
CA GLY A 265 0.89 -40.67 -9.04
C GLY A 265 1.14 -42.16 -9.24
N LYS A 266 1.95 -42.70 -8.33
CA LYS A 266 2.19 -44.14 -8.18
C LYS A 266 2.25 -44.48 -6.69
N GLY A 267 1.14 -44.22 -6.01
CA GLY A 267 1.06 -44.23 -4.54
C GLY A 267 1.37 -45.61 -3.93
N PRO A 268 2.18 -45.68 -2.86
CA PRO A 268 2.42 -46.92 -2.12
C PRO A 268 1.33 -47.15 -1.07
N SER A 269 0.79 -48.37 -1.05
CA SER A 269 0.01 -48.94 0.06
C SER A 269 0.89 -49.93 0.81
N ILE A 270 1.19 -49.67 2.08
CA ILE A 270 2.15 -50.44 2.88
C ILE A 270 1.38 -51.20 3.97
N VAL A 271 1.44 -52.54 3.94
CA VAL A 271 0.73 -53.42 4.87
C VAL A 271 1.72 -54.14 5.76
N PHE A 272 1.77 -53.76 7.03
CA PHE A 272 2.54 -54.45 8.06
C PHE A 272 1.78 -55.67 8.60
N ASP A 273 2.50 -56.59 9.23
CA ASP A 273 1.94 -57.84 9.77
C ASP A 273 1.03 -57.65 10.99
N ASP A 274 1.14 -56.51 11.66
CA ASP A 274 0.28 -56.09 12.76
C ASP A 274 -0.95 -55.30 12.30
N ALA A 275 -1.12 -55.08 10.99
CA ALA A 275 -2.29 -54.38 10.44
C ALA A 275 -3.60 -55.12 10.76
N ASP A 276 -4.68 -54.38 10.95
CA ASP A 276 -6.02 -54.97 10.92
C ASP A 276 -6.27 -55.58 9.53
N TRP A 277 -6.47 -56.90 9.51
CA TRP A 277 -6.46 -57.69 8.28
C TRP A 277 -7.58 -57.32 7.33
N ASP A 278 -8.82 -57.24 7.84
CA ASP A 278 -10.01 -57.00 7.02
C ASP A 278 -10.05 -55.56 6.52
N ASN A 279 -9.61 -54.61 7.35
CA ASN A 279 -9.47 -53.21 6.98
C ASN A 279 -8.39 -53.00 5.92
N ALA A 280 -7.20 -53.61 6.09
CA ALA A 280 -6.12 -53.52 5.11
C ALA A 280 -6.54 -54.10 3.75
N LEU A 281 -7.18 -55.28 3.73
CA LEU A 281 -7.69 -55.88 2.50
C LEU A 281 -8.79 -55.03 1.84
N LEU A 282 -9.70 -54.45 2.62
CA LEU A 282 -10.75 -53.57 2.11
C LEU A 282 -10.14 -52.37 1.38
N TRP A 283 -9.30 -51.58 2.07
CA TRP A 283 -8.76 -50.34 1.52
C TRP A 283 -7.77 -50.56 0.39
N THR A 284 -6.94 -51.59 0.46
CA THR A 284 -6.03 -51.93 -0.66
C THR A 284 -6.80 -52.38 -1.90
N THR A 285 -7.92 -53.10 -1.73
CA THR A 285 -8.80 -53.46 -2.86
C THR A 285 -9.46 -52.22 -3.45
N LEU A 286 -10.10 -51.40 -2.61
CA LEU A 286 -10.76 -50.15 -3.06
C LEU A 286 -9.78 -49.19 -3.74
N GLY A 287 -8.54 -49.14 -3.25
CA GLY A 287 -7.45 -48.33 -3.81
C GLY A 287 -7.09 -48.60 -5.27
N ILE A 288 -7.61 -49.69 -5.82
CA ILE A 288 -7.40 -50.12 -7.20
C ILE A 288 -8.73 -50.18 -7.97
N THR A 289 -9.83 -50.59 -7.33
CA THR A 289 -11.08 -50.88 -8.03
C THR A 289 -12.01 -49.69 -8.17
N VAL A 290 -11.99 -48.73 -7.23
CA VAL A 290 -12.85 -47.54 -7.27
C VAL A 290 -12.53 -46.72 -8.53
N ASN A 291 -13.57 -46.23 -9.21
CA ASN A 291 -13.48 -45.50 -10.47
C ASN A 291 -12.59 -46.17 -11.54
N ASN A 292 -12.55 -47.50 -11.54
CA ASN A 292 -11.66 -48.30 -12.39
C ASN A 292 -10.18 -47.93 -12.27
N GLY A 293 -9.72 -47.51 -11.09
CA GLY A 293 -8.33 -47.11 -10.88
C GLY A 293 -7.89 -45.88 -11.69
N GLN A 294 -8.83 -45.13 -12.29
CA GLN A 294 -8.59 -43.87 -12.97
C GLN A 294 -8.47 -42.73 -11.94
N ILE A 295 -7.58 -42.91 -10.96
CA ILE A 295 -7.40 -42.03 -9.81
C ILE A 295 -5.90 -41.74 -9.68
N CYS A 296 -5.50 -40.48 -9.70
CA CYS A 296 -4.09 -40.09 -9.54
C CYS A 296 -3.49 -40.57 -8.20
N ALA A 297 -4.32 -40.61 -7.15
CA ALA A 297 -3.98 -41.10 -5.82
C ALA A 297 -4.14 -42.63 -5.64
N ALA A 298 -4.31 -43.40 -6.73
CA ALA A 298 -4.43 -44.86 -6.65
C ALA A 298 -3.24 -45.49 -5.89
N GLY A 299 -3.56 -46.36 -4.93
CA GLY A 299 -2.60 -47.11 -4.10
C GLY A 299 -1.96 -48.28 -4.86
N SER A 300 -1.52 -48.01 -6.09
CA SER A 300 -1.19 -49.00 -7.14
C SER A 300 0.09 -49.80 -6.91
N ARG A 301 0.94 -49.40 -5.95
CA ARG A 301 2.04 -50.22 -5.45
C ARG A 301 1.68 -50.74 -4.08
N ILE A 302 1.48 -52.04 -3.94
CA ILE A 302 1.11 -52.65 -2.67
C ILE A 302 2.33 -53.38 -2.12
N TYR A 303 2.92 -52.83 -1.06
CA TYR A 303 4.02 -53.43 -0.33
C TYR A 303 3.47 -54.17 0.89
N VAL A 304 3.80 -55.44 1.04
CA VAL A 304 3.26 -56.27 2.12
C VAL A 304 4.40 -56.96 2.85
N GLN A 305 4.35 -56.98 4.18
CA GLN A 305 5.41 -57.58 4.99
C GLN A 305 5.53 -59.09 4.71
N ASP A 306 6.76 -59.59 4.59
CA ASP A 306 7.06 -60.94 4.10
C ASP A 306 6.38 -62.05 4.92
N THR A 307 6.21 -61.85 6.23
CA THR A 307 5.51 -62.75 7.16
C THR A 307 4.05 -63.01 6.79
N ILE A 308 3.39 -62.08 6.12
CA ILE A 308 1.97 -62.18 5.71
C ILE A 308 1.74 -62.16 4.18
N TYR A 309 2.79 -61.94 3.39
CA TYR A 309 2.73 -61.72 1.94
C TYR A 309 1.92 -62.76 1.17
N LYS A 310 2.21 -64.06 1.36
CA LYS A 310 1.55 -65.13 0.61
C LYS A 310 0.04 -65.16 0.83
N LYS A 311 -0.37 -65.05 2.11
CA LYS A 311 -1.79 -65.02 2.51
C LYS A 311 -2.49 -63.78 1.94
N PHE A 312 -1.83 -62.63 1.99
CA PHE A 312 -2.38 -61.38 1.46
C PHE A 312 -2.60 -61.47 -0.06
N VAL A 313 -1.61 -61.93 -0.83
CA VAL A 313 -1.69 -62.05 -2.29
C VAL A 313 -2.86 -62.95 -2.72
N GLU A 314 -3.06 -64.06 -2.02
CA GLU A 314 -4.16 -64.99 -2.30
C GLU A 314 -5.53 -64.33 -2.05
N GLU A 315 -5.73 -63.73 -0.88
CA GLU A 315 -7.01 -63.13 -0.49
C GLU A 315 -7.31 -61.85 -1.28
N PHE A 316 -6.31 -61.01 -1.55
CA PHE A 316 -6.44 -59.85 -2.43
C PHE A 316 -6.86 -60.27 -3.84
N SER A 317 -6.25 -61.32 -4.39
CA SER A 317 -6.58 -61.86 -5.72
C SER A 317 -8.02 -62.37 -5.79
N LYS A 318 -8.51 -63.04 -4.74
CA LYS A 318 -9.91 -63.48 -4.65
C LYS A 318 -10.85 -62.28 -4.63
N ARG A 319 -10.57 -61.28 -3.78
CA ARG A 319 -11.47 -60.13 -3.55
C ARG A 319 -11.49 -59.11 -4.69
N SER A 320 -10.36 -58.88 -5.36
CA SER A 320 -10.24 -57.84 -6.39
C SER A 320 -10.59 -58.30 -7.80
N ARG A 321 -10.65 -59.63 -8.05
CA ARG A 321 -10.93 -60.20 -9.38
C ARG A 321 -12.34 -59.97 -9.87
N GLU A 322 -13.33 -60.17 -9.01
CA GLU A 322 -14.74 -60.19 -9.40
C GLU A 322 -15.32 -58.78 -9.41
N ALA A 323 -16.04 -58.44 -10.48
CA ALA A 323 -16.80 -57.21 -10.58
C ALA A 323 -17.92 -57.36 -11.60
N VAL A 324 -19.05 -56.69 -11.36
CA VAL A 324 -20.17 -56.62 -12.29
C VAL A 324 -19.95 -55.41 -13.20
N HIS A 325 -19.49 -55.67 -14.43
CA HIS A 325 -19.33 -54.64 -15.44
C HIS A 325 -20.64 -54.38 -16.17
N GLY A 326 -20.88 -53.14 -16.57
CA GLY A 326 -22.11 -52.77 -17.26
C GLY A 326 -22.33 -51.27 -17.34
N ASP A 327 -23.59 -50.89 -17.53
CA ASP A 327 -24.02 -49.50 -17.54
C ASP A 327 -23.81 -48.87 -16.15
N PRO A 328 -23.02 -47.78 -16.03
CA PRO A 328 -22.72 -47.12 -14.76
C PRO A 328 -23.93 -46.46 -14.10
N LEU A 329 -25.07 -46.33 -14.79
CA LEU A 329 -26.34 -45.87 -14.21
C LEU A 329 -27.04 -46.94 -13.37
N LEU A 330 -26.71 -48.22 -13.60
CA LEU A 330 -27.39 -49.33 -12.95
C LEU A 330 -26.82 -49.60 -11.56
N SER A 331 -27.71 -49.97 -10.64
CA SER A 331 -27.37 -50.12 -9.22
C SER A 331 -26.49 -51.34 -8.93
N GLU A 332 -26.60 -52.36 -9.76
CA GLU A 332 -25.88 -53.63 -9.70
C GLU A 332 -24.49 -53.55 -10.33
N THR A 333 -24.23 -52.53 -11.16
CA THR A 333 -22.93 -52.31 -11.78
C THR A 333 -21.92 -51.86 -10.73
N THR A 334 -20.87 -52.64 -10.55
CA THR A 334 -19.75 -52.32 -9.65
C THR A 334 -18.49 -51.94 -10.43
N LYS A 335 -18.57 -51.85 -11.76
CA LYS A 335 -17.44 -51.56 -12.64
C LYS A 335 -17.88 -50.87 -13.94
N GLY A 336 -17.54 -49.59 -14.07
CA GLY A 336 -17.77 -48.84 -15.31
C GLY A 336 -16.75 -49.17 -16.42
N PRO A 337 -16.83 -48.51 -17.57
CA PRO A 337 -15.77 -48.55 -18.57
C PRO A 337 -14.56 -47.68 -18.14
N VAL A 338 -13.44 -47.83 -18.84
CA VAL A 338 -12.39 -46.81 -18.88
C VAL A 338 -12.75 -45.74 -19.90
N MET A 339 -12.17 -44.55 -19.78
CA MET A 339 -12.66 -43.36 -20.49
C MET A 339 -12.76 -43.51 -22.02
N ASN A 340 -11.78 -44.14 -22.67
CA ASN A 340 -11.77 -44.29 -24.13
C ASN A 340 -10.86 -45.44 -24.58
N ALA A 341 -10.88 -45.70 -25.90
CA ALA A 341 -10.05 -46.72 -26.54
C ALA A 341 -8.55 -46.54 -26.27
N GLY A 342 -8.05 -45.30 -26.27
CA GLY A 342 -6.63 -45.02 -26.00
C GLY A 342 -6.21 -45.40 -24.57
N GLN A 343 -7.07 -45.18 -23.58
CA GLN A 343 -6.82 -45.65 -22.20
C GLN A 343 -6.84 -47.18 -22.12
N LEU A 344 -7.80 -47.83 -22.79
CA LEU A 344 -7.87 -49.30 -22.84
C LEU A 344 -6.61 -49.91 -23.48
N GLU A 345 -6.17 -49.38 -24.61
CA GLU A 345 -4.97 -49.81 -25.32
C GLU A 345 -3.70 -49.60 -24.47
N LYS A 346 -3.60 -48.46 -23.78
CA LYS A 346 -2.51 -48.19 -22.83
C LYS A 346 -2.46 -49.28 -21.74
N MET A 347 -3.60 -49.61 -21.13
CA MET A 347 -3.65 -50.63 -20.07
C MET A 347 -3.23 -52.01 -20.58
N LEU A 348 -3.73 -52.43 -21.74
CA LEU A 348 -3.34 -53.70 -22.38
C LEU A 348 -1.82 -53.74 -22.66
N ALA A 349 -1.22 -52.63 -23.09
CA ALA A 349 0.22 -52.56 -23.28
C ALA A 349 1.01 -52.71 -21.95
N TYR A 350 0.48 -52.19 -20.84
CA TYR A 350 1.10 -52.38 -19.51
C TYR A 350 1.00 -53.81 -19.00
N VAL A 351 -0.05 -54.56 -19.35
CA VAL A 351 -0.13 -56.00 -19.06
C VAL A 351 1.06 -56.74 -19.68
N GLU A 352 1.36 -56.45 -20.95
CA GLU A 352 2.48 -57.06 -21.66
C GLU A 352 3.84 -56.62 -21.09
N LYS A 353 3.98 -55.35 -20.68
CA LYS A 353 5.16 -54.89 -19.93
C LYS A 353 5.33 -55.66 -18.62
N GLY A 354 4.24 -55.88 -17.87
CA GLY A 354 4.22 -56.64 -16.62
C GLY A 354 4.71 -58.08 -16.82
N LYS A 355 4.13 -58.80 -17.79
CA LYS A 355 4.56 -60.17 -18.13
C LYS A 355 6.03 -60.24 -18.53
N LYS A 356 6.51 -59.30 -19.35
CA LYS A 356 7.91 -59.23 -19.80
C LYS A 356 8.90 -58.94 -18.67
N SER A 357 8.46 -58.27 -17.60
CA SER A 357 9.29 -58.00 -16.42
C SER A 357 9.48 -59.23 -15.49
N GLY A 358 8.85 -60.36 -15.81
CA GLY A 358 8.91 -61.57 -14.98
C GLY A 358 7.92 -61.59 -13.81
N ALA A 359 7.10 -60.55 -13.67
CA ALA A 359 6.05 -60.49 -12.66
C ALA A 359 4.95 -61.53 -12.91
N LYS A 360 4.37 -62.05 -11.84
CA LYS A 360 3.31 -63.07 -11.90
C LYS A 360 1.94 -62.41 -12.02
N LEU A 361 1.29 -62.57 -13.17
CA LEU A 361 -0.12 -62.17 -13.35
C LEU A 361 -1.03 -63.06 -12.49
N LEU A 362 -1.78 -62.47 -11.56
CA LEU A 362 -2.69 -63.18 -10.66
C LEU A 362 -4.08 -63.39 -11.29
N HIS A 363 -4.59 -62.37 -11.96
CA HIS A 363 -5.87 -62.36 -12.68
C HIS A 363 -5.96 -61.11 -13.58
N GLY A 364 -6.94 -61.12 -14.48
CA GLY A 364 -7.20 -60.01 -15.40
C GLY A 364 -6.13 -59.87 -16.49
N GLY A 365 -5.99 -58.65 -16.98
CA GLY A 365 -5.09 -58.31 -18.08
C GLY A 365 -5.75 -58.33 -19.46
N GLU A 366 -7.07 -58.51 -19.53
CA GLU A 366 -7.85 -58.55 -20.76
C GLU A 366 -8.92 -57.45 -20.86
N ARG A 367 -9.35 -57.21 -22.10
CA ARG A 367 -10.59 -56.49 -22.39
C ARG A 367 -11.79 -57.34 -21.98
N ILE A 368 -12.78 -56.72 -21.36
CA ILE A 368 -14.07 -57.37 -21.07
C ILE A 368 -15.06 -57.04 -22.19
N GLY A 369 -15.69 -58.07 -22.76
CA GLY A 369 -16.73 -57.90 -23.77
C GLY A 369 -16.27 -57.29 -25.10
N LYS A 370 -17.23 -57.13 -26.02
CA LYS A 370 -16.98 -56.51 -27.34
C LYS A 370 -17.47 -55.06 -27.41
N GLU A 371 -18.38 -54.67 -26.53
CA GLU A 371 -18.99 -53.34 -26.44
C GLU A 371 -18.33 -52.52 -25.33
N GLY A 372 -18.39 -51.19 -25.44
CA GLY A 372 -17.73 -50.29 -24.50
C GLY A 372 -16.21 -50.44 -24.41
N HIS A 373 -15.62 -49.66 -23.51
CA HIS A 373 -14.19 -49.69 -23.18
C HIS A 373 -13.96 -50.34 -21.81
N PHE A 374 -14.31 -51.61 -21.64
CA PHE A 374 -14.14 -52.30 -20.34
C PHE A 374 -12.81 -53.05 -20.24
N PHE A 375 -12.12 -52.91 -19.10
CA PHE A 375 -10.84 -53.56 -18.80
C PHE A 375 -10.91 -54.31 -17.47
N ALA A 376 -10.44 -55.56 -17.42
CA ALA A 376 -10.49 -56.38 -16.22
C ALA A 376 -9.64 -55.81 -15.07
N ASN A 377 -10.12 -55.96 -13.83
CA ASN A 377 -9.28 -55.72 -12.66
C ASN A 377 -8.05 -56.62 -12.75
N THR A 378 -6.87 -56.03 -12.69
CA THR A 378 -5.61 -56.69 -13.01
C THR A 378 -4.66 -56.58 -11.84
N ALA A 379 -4.07 -57.70 -11.41
CA ALA A 379 -3.10 -57.71 -10.32
C ALA A 379 -1.88 -58.54 -10.69
N PHE A 380 -0.70 -58.01 -10.39
CA PHE A 380 0.57 -58.71 -10.51
C PHE A 380 1.20 -58.87 -9.12
N ALA A 381 1.73 -60.06 -8.84
CA ALA A 381 2.57 -60.35 -7.68
C ALA A 381 4.03 -60.48 -8.09
N ASP A 382 4.90 -60.45 -7.07
CA ASP A 382 6.35 -60.64 -7.20
C ASP A 382 6.97 -59.60 -8.14
N VAL A 383 6.43 -58.38 -8.12
CA VAL A 383 6.84 -57.30 -9.02
C VAL A 383 8.14 -56.68 -8.52
N SER A 384 9.18 -56.65 -9.37
CA SER A 384 10.44 -56.01 -9.03
C SER A 384 10.31 -54.49 -8.94
N GLN A 385 11.18 -53.85 -8.16
CA GLN A 385 11.12 -52.40 -7.95
C GLN A 385 11.33 -51.61 -9.24
N ASP A 386 12.16 -52.12 -10.16
CA ASP A 386 12.51 -51.51 -11.45
C ASP A 386 11.52 -51.84 -12.58
N ALA A 387 10.53 -52.71 -12.34
CA ALA A 387 9.55 -53.05 -13.35
C ALA A 387 8.72 -51.83 -13.78
N PRO A 388 8.41 -51.64 -15.09
CA PRO A 388 7.61 -50.52 -15.55
C PRO A 388 6.24 -50.40 -14.86
N ILE A 389 5.60 -51.53 -14.53
CA ILE A 389 4.30 -51.55 -13.81
C ILE A 389 4.41 -51.15 -12.34
N MET A 390 5.63 -51.17 -11.76
CA MET A 390 5.93 -50.62 -10.44
C MET A 390 6.25 -49.12 -10.53
N GLN A 391 6.92 -48.67 -11.60
CA GLN A 391 7.44 -47.30 -11.69
C GLN A 391 6.50 -46.29 -12.37
N GLU A 392 5.70 -46.71 -13.35
CA GLU A 392 4.92 -45.81 -14.22
C GLU A 392 3.43 -45.79 -13.87
N GLU A 393 2.80 -44.62 -14.02
CA GLU A 393 1.36 -44.45 -13.87
C GLU A 393 0.57 -45.08 -15.03
N ILE A 394 -0.23 -46.09 -14.70
CA ILE A 394 -1.07 -46.82 -15.65
C ILE A 394 -2.41 -46.10 -15.85
N PHE A 395 -2.98 -45.58 -14.74
CA PHE A 395 -4.28 -44.90 -14.68
C PHE A 395 -5.46 -45.83 -15.00
N GLY A 396 -5.46 -47.02 -14.38
CA GLY A 396 -6.46 -48.07 -14.55
C GLY A 396 -6.46 -49.03 -13.34
N PRO A 397 -7.32 -50.06 -13.32
CA PRO A 397 -7.53 -50.93 -12.16
C PRO A 397 -6.42 -51.99 -12.10
N PHE A 398 -5.20 -51.53 -11.82
CA PHE A 398 -3.97 -52.29 -11.96
C PHE A 398 -3.12 -52.24 -10.68
N ALA A 399 -2.97 -53.39 -10.01
CA ALA A 399 -2.18 -53.53 -8.79
C ALA A 399 -0.82 -54.19 -9.05
N SER A 400 0.24 -53.60 -8.49
CA SER A 400 1.60 -54.16 -8.48
C SER A 400 1.99 -54.49 -7.04
N ILE A 401 2.13 -55.77 -6.70
CA ILE A 401 2.31 -56.25 -5.33
C ILE A 401 3.72 -56.79 -5.13
N ALA A 402 4.40 -56.38 -4.07
CA ALA A 402 5.77 -56.80 -3.74
C ALA A 402 5.97 -56.97 -2.21
N PRO A 403 6.84 -57.89 -1.78
CA PRO A 403 7.15 -58.06 -0.36
C PRO A 403 8.16 -57.02 0.15
N PHE A 404 8.20 -56.83 1.47
CA PHE A 404 9.27 -56.14 2.19
C PHE A 404 9.54 -56.80 3.55
N LYS A 405 10.69 -56.53 4.18
CA LYS A 405 11.09 -57.11 5.47
C LYS A 405 11.16 -56.12 6.62
N THR A 406 11.68 -54.91 6.37
CA THR A 406 11.90 -53.90 7.42
C THR A 406 11.24 -52.56 7.10
N GLU A 407 11.05 -51.72 8.12
CA GLU A 407 10.54 -50.35 7.96
C GLU A 407 11.44 -49.53 7.01
N GLU A 408 12.76 -49.63 7.17
CA GLU A 408 13.74 -48.89 6.35
C GLU A 408 13.67 -49.32 4.88
N GLU A 409 13.54 -50.63 4.63
CA GLU A 409 13.42 -51.17 3.28
C GLU A 409 12.17 -50.65 2.58
N VAL A 410 11.01 -50.67 3.27
CA VAL A 410 9.76 -50.26 2.66
C VAL A 410 9.67 -48.76 2.46
N ILE A 411 10.24 -47.95 3.35
CA ILE A 411 10.37 -46.50 3.16
C ILE A 411 11.23 -46.21 1.92
N ALA A 412 12.38 -46.88 1.76
CA ALA A 412 13.23 -46.72 0.58
C ALA A 412 12.50 -47.13 -0.72
N LYS A 413 11.77 -48.24 -0.71
CA LYS A 413 10.95 -48.69 -1.85
C LYS A 413 9.80 -47.72 -2.15
N ALA A 414 9.10 -47.23 -1.13
CA ALA A 414 8.02 -46.26 -1.25
C ALA A 414 8.51 -44.96 -1.90
N ASN A 415 9.67 -44.46 -1.48
CA ASN A 415 10.25 -43.21 -1.99
C ASN A 415 11.00 -43.38 -3.32
N GLY A 416 11.37 -44.62 -3.69
CA GLY A 416 12.06 -45.00 -4.93
C GLY A 416 11.18 -44.91 -6.18
N THR A 417 10.55 -43.76 -6.40
CA THR A 417 9.74 -43.37 -7.56
C THR A 417 9.86 -41.86 -7.80
N LEU A 418 9.56 -41.40 -9.02
CA LEU A 418 9.51 -39.98 -9.36
C LEU A 418 8.27 -39.26 -8.77
N TYR A 419 7.27 -40.03 -8.36
CA TYR A 419 5.99 -39.52 -7.86
C TYR A 419 5.98 -39.33 -6.33
N GLY A 420 5.02 -38.55 -5.84
CA GLY A 420 4.85 -38.29 -4.41
C GLY A 420 3.49 -37.67 -4.09
N LEU A 421 2.41 -38.24 -4.63
CA LEU A 421 1.06 -37.70 -4.45
C LEU A 421 0.41 -38.14 -3.13
N SER A 422 0.15 -39.44 -2.99
CA SER A 422 -0.57 -40.04 -1.85
C SER A 422 0.03 -41.41 -1.50
N SER A 423 0.00 -41.76 -0.21
CA SER A 423 0.35 -43.07 0.32
C SER A 423 -0.61 -43.53 1.41
N ALA A 424 -0.65 -44.84 1.64
CA ALA A 424 -1.42 -45.48 2.70
C ALA A 424 -0.53 -46.42 3.51
N VAL A 425 -0.65 -46.39 4.83
CA VAL A 425 0.09 -47.22 5.78
C VAL A 425 -0.90 -47.98 6.65
N PHE A 426 -0.80 -49.30 6.71
CA PHE A 426 -1.68 -50.15 7.51
C PHE A 426 -0.85 -50.82 8.62
N THR A 427 -1.13 -50.46 9.87
CA THR A 427 -0.43 -50.94 11.08
C THR A 427 -1.26 -50.57 12.33
N ASN A 428 -1.21 -51.38 13.38
CA ASN A 428 -1.82 -51.05 14.68
C ASN A 428 -0.80 -50.50 15.69
N ASP A 429 0.49 -50.50 15.34
CA ASP A 429 1.56 -49.88 16.11
C ASP A 429 1.64 -48.37 15.82
N LEU A 430 1.30 -47.58 16.83
CA LEU A 430 1.35 -46.12 16.78
C LEU A 430 2.75 -45.57 16.47
N ASN A 431 3.79 -46.15 17.07
CA ASN A 431 5.17 -45.66 16.87
C ASN A 431 5.63 -45.95 15.45
N LYS A 432 5.25 -47.11 14.91
CA LYS A 432 5.49 -47.47 13.51
C LYS A 432 4.78 -46.50 12.57
N ALA A 433 3.51 -46.20 12.83
CA ALA A 433 2.75 -45.23 12.04
C ALA A 433 3.48 -43.87 11.97
N PHE A 434 3.95 -43.33 13.11
CA PHE A 434 4.71 -42.07 13.11
C PHE A 434 6.01 -42.17 12.31
N ARG A 435 6.88 -43.14 12.58
CA ARG A 435 8.17 -43.28 11.87
C ARG A 435 7.99 -43.44 10.36
N VAL A 436 7.04 -44.26 9.94
CA VAL A 436 6.80 -44.55 8.52
C VAL A 436 6.16 -43.34 7.83
N THR A 437 5.19 -42.67 8.47
CA THR A 437 4.58 -41.47 7.88
C THR A 437 5.56 -40.30 7.75
N GLU A 438 6.47 -40.11 8.71
CA GLU A 438 7.56 -39.12 8.62
C GLU A 438 8.60 -39.47 7.55
N GLY A 439 8.85 -40.76 7.31
CA GLY A 439 9.83 -41.23 6.33
C GLY A 439 9.35 -41.20 4.87
N ILE A 440 8.04 -41.21 4.62
CA ILE A 440 7.49 -41.26 3.24
C ILE A 440 7.42 -39.86 2.63
N GLU A 441 8.00 -39.71 1.45
CA GLU A 441 7.98 -38.49 0.64
C GLU A 441 6.72 -38.41 -0.22
N SER A 442 5.59 -38.09 0.42
CA SER A 442 4.28 -37.95 -0.21
C SER A 442 3.56 -36.70 0.27
N GLY A 443 2.78 -36.08 -0.61
CA GLY A 443 1.97 -34.92 -0.26
C GLY A 443 0.81 -35.23 0.69
N GLN A 444 0.31 -36.46 0.63
CA GLN A 444 -0.66 -37.02 1.57
C GLN A 444 -0.20 -38.41 2.04
N VAL A 445 -0.32 -38.67 3.34
CA VAL A 445 -0.11 -40.00 3.93
C VAL A 445 -1.32 -40.33 4.79
N THR A 446 -1.90 -41.50 4.58
CA THR A 446 -3.05 -42.01 5.34
C THR A 446 -2.63 -43.21 6.18
N VAL A 447 -3.23 -43.36 7.37
CA VAL A 447 -2.98 -44.51 8.26
C VAL A 447 -4.29 -45.26 8.45
N ASN A 448 -4.28 -46.57 8.18
CA ASN A 448 -5.42 -47.49 8.27
C ASN A 448 -6.64 -47.09 7.40
N THR A 449 -6.40 -46.30 6.35
CA THR A 449 -7.38 -45.93 5.33
C THR A 449 -6.65 -45.65 4.01
N TRP A 450 -7.38 -45.48 2.91
CA TRP A 450 -6.81 -45.04 1.63
C TRP A 450 -7.73 -44.01 0.97
N GLY A 451 -7.13 -43.05 0.27
CA GLY A 451 -7.85 -42.18 -0.67
C GLY A 451 -8.83 -41.20 -0.02
N THR A 452 -8.80 -41.02 1.30
CA THR A 452 -9.67 -40.07 2.00
C THR A 452 -9.29 -38.64 1.64
N VAL A 453 -10.27 -37.88 1.16
CA VAL A 453 -10.16 -36.45 0.86
C VAL A 453 -11.18 -35.69 1.69
N ASN A 454 -10.80 -34.53 2.21
CA ASN A 454 -11.69 -33.65 2.96
C ASN A 454 -11.40 -32.20 2.57
N ALA A 455 -12.44 -31.36 2.53
CA ALA A 455 -12.28 -29.96 2.15
C ALA A 455 -11.32 -29.19 3.09
N ASN A 456 -11.24 -29.60 4.36
CA ASN A 456 -10.42 -28.95 5.38
C ASN A 456 -8.96 -29.41 5.43
N THR A 457 -8.57 -30.43 4.67
CA THR A 457 -7.19 -30.94 4.62
C THR A 457 -6.58 -30.67 3.25
N PRO A 458 -5.34 -30.15 3.16
CA PRO A 458 -4.71 -29.92 1.86
C PRO A 458 -4.48 -31.25 1.13
N PHE A 459 -4.71 -31.23 -0.17
CA PHE A 459 -4.40 -32.31 -1.10
C PHE A 459 -3.43 -31.79 -2.15
N GLY A 460 -2.40 -32.56 -2.46
CA GLY A 460 -1.54 -32.31 -3.60
C GLY A 460 -0.13 -32.85 -3.44
N GLY A 461 0.55 -33.06 -4.55
CA GLY A 461 1.77 -33.85 -4.59
C GLY A 461 3.06 -33.12 -4.19
N VAL A 462 4.12 -33.91 -4.03
CA VAL A 462 5.52 -33.48 -4.08
C VAL A 462 6.21 -34.16 -5.27
N LYS A 463 7.48 -33.82 -5.53
CA LYS A 463 8.26 -34.35 -6.67
C LYS A 463 7.55 -34.09 -8.02
N GLU A 464 7.44 -35.10 -8.88
CA GLU A 464 6.77 -34.97 -10.18
C GLU A 464 5.25 -35.12 -10.12
N SER A 465 4.68 -35.36 -8.93
CA SER A 465 3.24 -35.34 -8.72
C SER A 465 2.67 -33.92 -8.58
N GLY A 466 3.52 -32.90 -8.54
CA GLY A 466 3.08 -31.50 -8.64
C GLY A 466 3.58 -30.59 -7.53
N PHE A 467 3.03 -29.38 -7.50
CA PHE A 467 3.30 -28.35 -6.50
C PHE A 467 2.14 -27.36 -6.38
N GLY A 468 2.02 -26.75 -5.20
CA GLY A 468 0.80 -26.10 -4.73
C GLY A 468 -0.18 -27.12 -4.12
N ARG A 469 -1.32 -26.66 -3.61
CA ARG A 469 -2.30 -27.53 -2.95
C ARG A 469 -3.73 -27.15 -3.36
N ASP A 470 -4.57 -28.15 -3.53
CA ASP A 470 -6.03 -28.03 -3.47
C ASP A 470 -6.53 -28.30 -2.05
N ASN A 471 -7.77 -27.88 -1.76
CA ASN A 471 -8.40 -28.01 -0.44
C ASN A 471 -7.54 -27.41 0.70
N GLY A 472 -8.01 -27.58 1.93
CA GLY A 472 -7.37 -26.98 3.10
C GLY A 472 -7.38 -25.46 3.07
N LYS A 473 -6.80 -24.85 4.10
CA LYS A 473 -6.57 -23.40 4.10
C LYS A 473 -5.49 -23.03 3.09
N GLU A 474 -4.53 -23.94 2.90
CA GLU A 474 -3.34 -23.80 2.07
C GLU A 474 -3.67 -23.50 0.60
N ALA A 475 -4.79 -24.00 0.07
CA ALA A 475 -5.23 -23.63 -1.27
C ALA A 475 -5.40 -22.11 -1.44
N LEU A 476 -5.80 -21.36 -0.41
CA LEU A 476 -5.96 -19.90 -0.49
C LEU A 476 -4.64 -19.17 -0.79
N ASP A 477 -3.50 -19.73 -0.36
CA ASP A 477 -2.18 -19.20 -0.71
C ASP A 477 -1.92 -19.31 -2.22
N GLU A 478 -2.50 -20.31 -2.87
CA GLU A 478 -2.41 -20.49 -4.31
C GLU A 478 -3.22 -19.48 -5.10
N TRP A 479 -4.28 -18.91 -4.51
CA TRP A 479 -5.21 -17.98 -5.17
C TRP A 479 -5.07 -16.52 -4.72
N THR A 480 -4.05 -16.20 -3.91
CA THR A 480 -3.76 -14.84 -3.44
C THR A 480 -2.32 -14.43 -3.72
N THR A 481 -2.07 -13.12 -3.72
CA THR A 481 -0.74 -12.52 -3.68
C THR A 481 -0.56 -11.75 -2.39
N VAL A 482 0.65 -11.79 -1.82
CA VAL A 482 0.99 -11.08 -0.59
C VAL A 482 1.51 -9.69 -0.95
N LYS A 483 0.80 -8.64 -0.51
CA LYS A 483 1.30 -7.27 -0.54
C LYS A 483 1.77 -6.86 0.84
N SER A 484 3.05 -6.53 0.99
CA SER A 484 3.56 -5.88 2.21
C SER A 484 3.34 -4.38 2.12
N VAL A 485 2.66 -3.81 3.12
CA VAL A 485 2.53 -2.37 3.33
C VAL A 485 3.34 -2.00 4.56
N LYS A 486 4.18 -0.98 4.45
CA LYS A 486 4.96 -0.44 5.58
C LYS A 486 4.51 0.99 5.80
N TRP A 487 4.14 1.31 7.02
CA TRP A 487 3.87 2.68 7.45
C TRP A 487 5.03 3.15 8.30
N ASN A 488 5.79 4.07 7.73
CA ASN A 488 6.75 4.88 8.47
C ASN A 488 6.06 6.18 8.84
N ILE A 489 5.87 6.40 10.14
CA ILE A 489 5.47 7.69 10.67
C ILE A 489 6.72 8.21 11.38
N LEU A 490 7.53 9.00 10.66
CA LEU A 490 8.66 9.68 11.28
C LEU A 490 8.12 10.60 12.38
N PRO A 491 8.64 10.51 13.62
CA PRO A 491 8.37 11.53 14.61
C PRO A 491 8.80 12.89 14.03
N SER A 492 7.93 13.90 14.11
CA SER A 492 8.23 15.28 13.69
C SER A 492 9.56 15.78 14.23
N LYS A 493 9.95 15.30 15.42
CA LYS A 493 11.23 15.53 16.08
C LYS A 493 12.46 15.08 15.25
N LEU A 494 12.39 13.94 14.57
CA LEU A 494 13.48 13.41 13.73
C LEU A 494 13.63 14.16 12.40
N MET A 495 12.55 14.74 11.85
CA MET A 495 12.65 15.62 10.69
C MET A 495 13.25 16.99 11.05
N ALA A 496 13.02 17.45 12.27
CA ALA A 496 13.57 18.69 12.80
C ALA A 496 15.04 18.57 13.20
N GLU A 497 15.40 17.48 13.88
CA GLU A 497 16.78 17.15 14.25
C GLU A 497 17.66 16.91 13.01
N ALA A 498 17.10 16.40 11.91
CA ALA A 498 17.82 16.22 10.65
C ALA A 498 18.06 17.52 9.86
N ALA A 499 17.30 18.60 10.11
CA ALA A 499 17.40 19.85 9.35
C ALA A 499 18.34 20.88 9.99
N GLY A 500 18.44 20.93 11.33
CA GLY A 500 19.22 21.95 12.05
C GLY A 500 18.70 23.38 11.83
N THR A 501 18.71 24.21 12.87
CA THR A 501 18.16 25.59 12.84
C THR A 501 18.78 26.46 11.75
N GLY A 502 20.04 26.24 11.40
CA GLY A 502 20.75 26.95 10.34
C GLY A 502 20.20 26.72 8.91
N SER A 503 19.42 25.67 8.65
CA SER A 503 18.76 25.46 7.34
C SER A 503 17.39 26.14 7.26
N LEU A 504 16.77 26.45 8.40
CA LEU A 504 15.41 26.98 8.49
C LEU A 504 15.37 28.50 8.76
N LEU A 505 16.44 29.07 9.30
CA LEU A 505 16.47 30.45 9.81
C LEU A 505 17.64 31.28 9.26
N THR A 506 17.37 32.54 8.93
CA THR A 506 18.39 33.56 8.64
C THR A 506 18.29 34.73 9.62
N VAL A 507 19.42 35.10 10.24
CA VAL A 507 19.54 36.26 11.12
C VAL A 507 19.77 37.50 10.27
N ILE A 508 18.90 38.50 10.39
CA ILE A 508 19.03 39.82 9.80
C ILE A 508 19.43 40.79 10.91
N LEU A 509 20.66 41.30 10.86
CA LEU A 509 21.17 42.31 11.79
C LEU A 509 21.19 43.67 11.10
N THR A 510 20.42 44.63 11.58
CA THR A 510 20.45 46.01 11.07
C THR A 510 21.25 46.92 11.99
N THR A 511 22.23 47.64 11.43
CA THR A 511 23.05 48.61 12.16
C THR A 511 23.02 49.97 11.46
N SER A 512 23.15 51.06 12.22
CA SER A 512 23.17 52.43 11.67
C SER A 512 24.27 53.29 12.29
N VAL A 513 24.39 54.55 11.85
CA VAL A 513 25.31 55.54 12.46
C VAL A 513 24.80 55.91 13.87
N THR A 514 25.27 55.23 14.91
CA THR A 514 24.86 55.43 16.32
C THR A 514 26.07 55.80 17.20
N PRO A 515 25.89 56.14 18.50
CA PRO A 515 26.95 56.71 19.35
C PRO A 515 28.19 55.82 19.53
N SER A 516 28.09 54.55 19.15
CA SER A 516 29.17 53.59 19.27
C SER A 516 30.17 53.64 18.11
N ALA A 517 29.99 54.44 17.06
CA ALA A 517 31.03 54.54 16.01
C ALA A 517 32.34 55.16 16.56
N PRO A 518 33.55 54.59 16.28
CA PRO A 518 33.83 53.40 15.46
C PRO A 518 33.89 52.05 16.22
N SER A 519 33.57 52.04 17.52
CA SER A 519 33.46 50.84 18.37
C SER A 519 32.35 49.87 17.92
N THR A 520 32.58 48.58 18.11
CA THR A 520 31.62 47.50 17.83
C THR A 520 30.89 46.99 19.06
N ASP A 521 31.00 47.67 20.22
CA ASP A 521 30.49 47.18 21.52
C ASP A 521 29.03 46.73 21.47
N LEU A 522 28.16 47.48 20.79
CA LEU A 522 26.74 47.14 20.69
C LEU A 522 26.49 45.86 19.89
N VAL A 523 27.20 45.67 18.78
CA VAL A 523 27.11 44.45 17.97
C VAL A 523 27.77 43.27 18.67
N SER A 524 28.91 43.48 19.35
CA SER A 524 29.56 42.44 20.18
C SER A 524 28.62 41.96 21.27
N SER A 525 27.98 42.90 21.98
CA SER A 525 27.01 42.58 23.03
C SER A 525 25.83 41.75 22.52
N ILE A 526 25.37 41.98 21.29
CA ILE A 526 24.35 41.13 20.66
C ILE A 526 24.87 39.73 20.39
N LEU A 527 26.04 39.60 19.77
CA LEU A 527 26.60 38.29 19.43
C LEU A 527 26.88 37.47 20.70
N GLU A 528 27.43 38.09 21.74
CA GLU A 528 27.61 37.48 23.07
C GLU A 528 26.27 37.12 23.73
N SER A 529 25.24 37.93 23.53
CA SER A 529 23.91 37.59 24.03
C SER A 529 23.29 36.39 23.32
N PHE A 530 23.63 36.16 22.04
CA PHE A 530 23.23 34.94 21.33
C PHE A 530 23.91 33.71 21.94
N ASP A 531 25.21 33.77 22.25
CA ASP A 531 25.90 32.69 22.97
C ASP A 531 25.22 32.33 24.29
N ARG A 532 24.83 33.34 25.04
CA ARG A 532 24.30 33.14 26.39
C ARG A 532 22.86 32.67 26.38
N HIS A 533 22.03 33.22 25.50
CA HIS A 533 20.58 33.12 25.60
C HIS A 533 19.92 32.40 24.42
N CYS A 534 20.60 32.24 23.28
CA CYS A 534 20.04 31.54 22.13
C CYS A 534 21.13 30.99 21.19
N PRO A 535 21.93 29.99 21.62
CA PRO A 535 23.11 29.53 20.89
C PRO A 535 22.82 29.13 19.43
N SER A 536 21.63 28.58 19.15
CA SER A 536 21.23 28.15 17.80
C SER A 536 21.21 29.29 16.76
N LEU A 537 21.20 30.57 17.18
CA LEU A 537 21.31 31.72 16.27
C LEU A 537 22.74 31.92 15.74
N VAL A 538 23.75 31.44 16.47
CA VAL A 538 25.17 31.56 16.10
C VAL A 538 25.47 30.79 14.82
N ASP A 539 24.85 29.63 14.66
CA ASP A 539 25.04 28.77 13.49
C ASP A 539 24.08 29.09 12.33
N CYS A 540 23.34 30.19 12.39
CA CYS A 540 22.46 30.60 11.31
C CYS A 540 23.20 31.35 10.20
N ARG A 541 22.60 31.43 9.01
CA ARG A 541 23.03 32.41 8.00
C ARG A 541 22.77 33.81 8.54
N VAL A 542 23.68 34.75 8.31
CA VAL A 542 23.55 36.14 8.79
C VAL A 542 23.61 37.13 7.63
N ILE A 543 22.69 38.09 7.64
CA ILE A 543 22.65 39.25 6.74
C ILE A 543 22.79 40.50 7.59
N VAL A 544 23.87 41.25 7.42
CA VAL A 544 24.10 42.51 8.11
C VAL A 544 23.79 43.67 7.17
N VAL A 545 22.86 44.54 7.56
CA VAL A 545 22.46 45.73 6.78
C VAL A 545 23.00 46.98 7.46
N PHE A 546 23.88 47.70 6.77
CA PHE A 546 24.48 48.95 7.23
C PHE A 546 23.61 50.15 6.82
N ASP A 547 22.54 50.45 7.58
CA ASP A 547 21.67 51.59 7.32
C ASP A 547 22.41 52.92 7.55
N GLY A 548 22.83 53.54 6.44
CA GLY A 548 23.68 54.73 6.46
C GLY A 548 22.94 56.03 6.81
N TYR A 549 23.42 57.11 6.20
CA TYR A 549 22.91 58.47 6.40
C TYR A 549 22.57 59.11 5.04
N ASP A 550 21.93 60.28 5.08
CA ASP A 550 21.48 61.03 3.91
C ASP A 550 22.34 62.25 3.63
N GLN A 551 22.79 62.97 4.67
CA GLN A 551 23.51 64.24 4.54
C GLN A 551 24.56 64.40 5.64
N VAL A 552 25.70 64.98 5.28
CA VAL A 552 26.71 65.45 6.25
C VAL A 552 26.45 66.92 6.55
N THR A 553 26.27 67.25 7.83
CA THR A 553 25.90 68.58 8.32
C THR A 553 26.70 68.93 9.57
N PRO A 554 26.86 70.22 9.94
CA PRO A 554 27.61 70.60 11.16
C PRO A 554 27.03 70.07 12.48
N SER A 555 25.75 69.69 12.51
CA SER A 555 25.06 69.20 13.71
C SER A 555 24.31 67.89 13.42
N ALA A 556 24.57 66.84 14.19
CA ALA A 556 23.92 65.54 13.98
C ALA A 556 22.40 65.58 14.25
N ARG A 557 21.63 64.97 13.34
CA ARG A 557 20.21 64.63 13.51
C ARG A 557 19.97 63.24 12.95
N LEU A 558 20.41 62.22 13.70
CA LEU A 558 20.42 60.80 13.28
C LEU A 558 19.06 60.31 12.74
N LYS A 559 17.96 60.65 13.41
CA LYS A 559 16.60 60.28 12.98
C LYS A 559 16.19 60.87 11.62
N LYS A 560 16.82 61.96 11.18
CA LYS A 560 16.61 62.61 9.88
C LYS A 560 17.71 62.28 8.86
N GLY A 561 18.61 61.33 9.19
CA GLY A 561 19.72 60.95 8.33
C GLY A 561 20.82 62.00 8.21
N CYS A 562 20.91 62.96 9.13
CA CYS A 562 21.98 63.96 9.12
C CYS A 562 23.06 63.60 10.15
N ILE A 563 24.32 63.60 9.75
CA ILE A 563 25.47 63.28 10.62
C ILE A 563 26.57 64.33 10.49
N THR A 564 27.56 64.37 11.39
CA THR A 564 28.75 65.23 11.26
C THR A 564 29.81 64.59 10.35
N SER A 565 30.76 65.39 9.84
CA SER A 565 31.87 64.88 9.03
C SER A 565 32.77 63.90 9.79
N GLU A 566 32.82 64.03 11.12
CA GLU A 566 33.52 63.11 12.02
C GLU A 566 32.78 61.76 12.07
N GLN A 567 31.48 61.78 12.37
CA GLN A 567 30.63 60.58 12.36
C GLN A 567 30.63 59.85 11.00
N ALA A 568 30.75 60.60 9.90
CA ALA A 568 30.83 60.02 8.56
C ALA A 568 32.10 59.19 8.35
N ARG A 569 33.24 59.66 8.87
CA ARG A 569 34.52 58.93 8.84
C ARG A 569 34.50 57.73 9.78
N ASP A 570 34.00 57.93 11.00
CA ASP A 570 33.92 56.87 12.00
C ASP A 570 32.99 55.74 11.55
N PHE A 571 31.93 56.06 10.81
CA PHE A 571 31.03 55.05 10.24
C PHE A 571 31.71 54.18 9.18
N VAL A 572 32.62 54.73 8.37
CA VAL A 572 33.39 53.92 7.41
C VAL A 572 34.26 52.92 8.15
N LEU A 573 34.98 53.37 9.20
CA LEU A 573 35.79 52.49 10.04
C LEU A 573 34.94 51.46 10.79
N TYR A 574 33.78 51.87 11.29
CA TYR A 574 32.81 51.00 11.95
C TYR A 574 32.33 49.86 11.04
N LYS A 575 31.99 50.14 9.77
CA LYS A 575 31.57 49.09 8.82
C LYS A 575 32.63 48.00 8.69
N GLU A 576 33.88 48.38 8.54
CA GLU A 576 35.00 47.44 8.42
C GLU A 576 35.23 46.65 9.72
N ASN A 577 35.11 47.30 10.88
CA ASN A 577 35.20 46.63 12.17
C ASN A 577 34.08 45.61 12.38
N VAL A 578 32.83 45.95 12.03
CA VAL A 578 31.68 45.02 12.11
C VAL A 578 31.83 43.85 11.14
N LYS A 579 32.29 44.10 9.90
CA LYS A 579 32.58 43.02 8.94
C LYS A 579 33.58 42.02 9.52
N LYS A 580 34.69 42.50 10.07
CA LYS A 580 35.71 41.66 10.71
C LYS A 580 35.13 40.89 11.91
N LEU A 581 34.37 41.57 12.76
CA LEU A 581 33.73 40.96 13.93
C LEU A 581 32.81 39.80 13.53
N VAL A 582 31.94 40.01 12.53
CA VAL A 582 30.99 38.99 12.07
C VAL A 582 31.70 37.86 11.31
N LEU A 583 32.72 38.16 10.50
CA LEU A 583 33.49 37.12 9.83
C LEU A 583 34.29 36.26 10.81
N ASN A 584 34.98 36.86 11.79
CA ASN A 584 35.76 36.14 12.82
C ASN A 584 34.89 35.19 13.65
N ARG A 585 33.59 35.46 13.68
CA ARG A 585 32.62 34.65 14.39
C ARG A 585 32.29 33.35 13.68
N HIS A 586 32.33 33.35 12.35
CA HIS A 586 31.94 32.21 11.51
C HIS A 586 33.14 31.49 10.87
N TYR A 587 34.31 32.12 10.83
CA TYR A 587 35.51 31.60 10.19
C TYR A 587 36.73 31.78 11.10
N GLU A 588 37.58 30.75 11.21
CA GLU A 588 38.80 30.78 12.02
C GLU A 588 39.89 31.67 11.41
N ASP A 589 39.91 31.82 10.08
CA ASP A 589 40.87 32.65 9.33
C ASP A 589 40.13 33.57 8.33
N ASN A 590 39.87 34.81 8.77
CA ASN A 590 39.18 35.82 7.97
C ASN A 590 39.90 36.21 6.67
N ASP A 591 41.23 36.08 6.62
CA ASP A 591 42.02 36.54 5.47
C ASP A 591 41.84 35.60 4.25
N THR A 592 41.24 34.42 4.47
CA THR A 592 40.93 33.43 3.42
C THR A 592 39.51 33.55 2.85
N VAL A 593 38.64 34.39 3.44
CA VAL A 593 37.23 34.48 3.06
C VAL A 593 37.05 35.35 1.83
N VAL A 594 36.65 34.73 0.71
CA VAL A 594 36.36 35.45 -0.55
C VAL A 594 34.91 35.93 -0.57
N LEU A 595 34.72 37.25 -0.68
CA LEU A 595 33.41 37.87 -0.83
C LEU A 595 33.08 38.14 -2.32
N THR A 596 31.88 37.74 -2.73
CA THR A 596 31.32 38.06 -4.05
C THR A 596 30.45 39.30 -3.95
N GLU A 597 30.78 40.35 -4.69
CA GLU A 597 30.02 41.59 -4.73
C GLU A 597 28.97 41.64 -5.85
N ARG A 598 27.79 42.20 -5.54
CA ARG A 598 26.72 42.45 -6.52
C ARG A 598 26.02 43.77 -6.22
N SER A 599 25.55 44.44 -7.26
CA SER A 599 24.72 45.66 -7.13
C SER A 599 23.23 45.31 -7.15
N ALA A 600 22.43 45.98 -6.33
CA ALA A 600 20.98 45.82 -6.25
C ALA A 600 20.27 47.13 -5.86
N GLU A 601 18.93 47.13 -5.87
CA GLU A 601 18.09 48.32 -5.65
C GLU A 601 17.06 48.11 -4.54
N ALA A 602 17.03 49.02 -3.57
CA ALA A 602 16.04 49.10 -2.52
C ALA A 602 14.93 50.07 -2.92
N GLU A 603 13.80 49.53 -3.38
CA GLU A 603 12.65 50.28 -3.90
C GLU A 603 11.71 50.76 -2.78
N PHE A 604 11.24 52.01 -2.81
CA PHE A 604 10.31 52.60 -1.83
C PHE A 604 9.41 53.67 -2.49
N GLY A 605 8.44 54.25 -1.77
CA GLY A 605 7.76 55.47 -2.23
C GLY A 605 6.51 55.25 -3.10
N SER A 606 6.16 56.22 -3.95
CA SER A 606 4.95 56.23 -4.81
C SER A 606 5.32 56.24 -6.29
N LEU A 607 4.66 55.43 -7.13
CA LEU A 607 4.96 55.22 -8.56
C LEU A 607 5.16 56.51 -9.39
N ASN A 608 4.67 57.67 -8.92
CA ASN A 608 4.79 58.97 -9.57
C ASN A 608 6.06 59.77 -9.20
N ARG A 609 7.04 59.18 -8.51
CA ARG A 609 8.35 59.78 -8.22
C ARG A 609 9.48 58.98 -8.88
N ALA A 610 10.33 59.67 -9.64
CA ALA A 610 11.42 59.03 -10.41
C ALA A 610 12.62 58.58 -9.55
N ASP A 611 12.69 59.02 -8.29
CA ASP A 611 13.80 58.87 -7.34
C ASP A 611 13.50 57.88 -6.19
N ASN A 612 12.74 56.83 -6.49
CA ASN A 612 12.18 55.87 -5.54
C ASN A 612 13.06 54.64 -5.25
N VAL A 613 14.34 54.68 -5.61
CA VAL A 613 15.28 53.58 -5.41
C VAL A 613 16.52 54.07 -4.69
N VAL A 614 17.05 53.25 -3.79
CA VAL A 614 18.40 53.41 -3.23
C VAL A 614 19.23 52.24 -3.72
N HIS A 615 20.29 52.52 -4.48
CA HIS A 615 21.26 51.49 -4.87
C HIS A 615 22.04 51.01 -3.64
N TYR A 616 22.35 49.71 -3.61
CA TYR A 616 23.18 49.11 -2.58
C TYR A 616 24.05 48.01 -3.15
N THR A 617 25.17 47.76 -2.48
CA THR A 617 26.05 46.63 -2.80
C THR A 617 25.81 45.51 -1.80
N THR A 618 25.80 44.27 -2.27
CA THR A 618 25.83 43.07 -1.42
C THR A 618 27.18 42.39 -1.54
N ALA A 619 27.86 42.15 -0.43
CA ALA A 619 29.08 41.33 -0.37
C ALA A 619 28.76 40.02 0.37
N GLN A 620 28.88 38.87 -0.30
CA GLN A 620 28.44 37.57 0.21
C GLN A 620 29.55 36.52 0.16
N THR A 621 29.68 35.70 1.20
CA THR A 621 30.60 34.56 1.25
C THR A 621 30.17 33.44 0.28
N GLN A 622 31.11 32.61 -0.19
CA GLN A 622 30.80 31.57 -1.19
C GLN A 622 29.76 30.53 -0.71
N ASP A 623 29.78 30.19 0.57
CA ASP A 623 28.81 29.30 1.24
C ASP A 623 27.47 29.99 1.56
N LYS A 624 27.35 31.28 1.23
CA LYS A 624 26.21 32.16 1.53
C LYS A 624 25.90 32.30 3.03
N LYS A 625 26.85 31.96 3.91
CA LYS A 625 26.65 32.04 5.36
C LYS A 625 26.58 33.48 5.85
N VAL A 626 27.42 34.37 5.31
CA VAL A 626 27.48 35.78 5.70
C VAL A 626 27.21 36.66 4.49
N THR A 627 26.33 37.64 4.64
CA THR A 627 26.02 38.65 3.60
C THR A 627 26.02 40.04 4.22
N PHE A 628 26.73 40.99 3.62
CA PHE A 628 26.73 42.40 4.00
C PHE A 628 25.94 43.20 2.96
N ILE A 629 25.05 44.09 3.40
CA ILE A 629 24.28 45.00 2.55
C ILE A 629 24.67 46.44 2.87
N GLU A 630 25.22 47.13 1.88
CA GLU A 630 25.75 48.50 1.98
C GLU A 630 25.02 49.45 1.04
N PRO A 631 23.98 50.15 1.51
CA PRO A 631 23.25 51.14 0.74
C PRO A 631 24.03 52.46 0.61
N VAL A 632 23.89 53.11 -0.55
CA VAL A 632 24.54 54.41 -0.83
C VAL A 632 23.90 55.57 -0.08
N ARG A 633 22.69 55.38 0.45
CA ARG A 633 21.94 56.36 1.27
C ARG A 633 21.13 55.63 2.34
N ARG A 634 20.70 56.36 3.36
CA ARG A 634 19.81 55.83 4.41
C ARG A 634 18.54 55.18 3.83
N LEU A 635 18.24 53.97 4.27
CA LEU A 635 17.04 53.20 3.97
C LEU A 635 15.97 53.42 5.04
N GLY A 636 16.37 53.41 6.32
CA GLY A 636 15.47 53.25 7.46
C GLY A 636 15.19 51.77 7.76
N PHE A 637 14.83 51.46 9.00
CA PHE A 637 14.74 50.09 9.51
C PHE A 637 13.84 49.17 8.68
N GLY A 638 12.62 49.61 8.33
CA GLY A 638 11.69 48.74 7.60
C GLY A 638 12.14 48.42 6.18
N LEU A 639 12.69 49.41 5.46
CA LEU A 639 13.23 49.19 4.12
C LEU A 639 14.53 48.36 4.15
N ALA A 640 15.37 48.55 5.18
CA ALA A 640 16.56 47.72 5.41
C ALA A 640 16.21 46.24 5.60
N VAL A 641 15.24 45.93 6.46
CA VAL A 641 14.75 44.55 6.67
C VAL A 641 14.16 43.96 5.39
N ARG A 642 13.37 44.72 4.63
CA ARG A 642 12.83 44.28 3.34
C ARG A 642 13.91 43.95 2.32
N SER A 643 14.97 44.76 2.23
CA SER A 643 16.09 44.49 1.34
C SER A 643 16.83 43.21 1.73
N ALA A 644 17.01 42.95 3.03
CA ALA A 644 17.59 41.70 3.52
C ALA A 644 16.69 40.48 3.28
N LEU A 645 15.37 40.61 3.43
CA LEU A 645 14.40 39.56 3.15
C LEU A 645 14.47 39.07 1.70
N ARG A 646 14.69 39.98 0.74
CA ARG A 646 14.86 39.62 -0.68
C ARG A 646 16.15 38.83 -0.96
N ALA A 647 17.12 38.89 -0.05
CA ALA A 647 18.37 38.12 -0.12
C ALA A 647 18.32 36.83 0.73
N THR A 648 17.19 36.56 1.40
CA THR A 648 17.02 35.39 2.27
C THR A 648 16.49 34.19 1.49
N GLU A 649 17.11 33.02 1.69
CA GLU A 649 16.69 31.73 1.08
C GLU A 649 16.01 30.78 2.07
N THR A 650 15.93 31.16 3.35
CA THR A 650 15.35 30.35 4.42
C THR A 650 13.86 30.67 4.65
N PRO A 651 13.05 29.71 5.11
CA PRO A 651 11.62 29.90 5.33
C PRO A 651 11.31 30.90 6.46
N TYR A 652 12.23 31.09 7.40
CA TYR A 652 12.07 32.01 8.53
C TYR A 652 13.25 32.98 8.65
N VAL A 653 13.00 34.16 9.20
CA VAL A 653 14.04 35.12 9.59
C VAL A 653 13.97 35.48 11.06
N TRP A 654 15.13 35.69 11.67
CA TRP A 654 15.29 36.40 12.92
C TRP A 654 15.72 37.82 12.62
N VAL A 655 14.97 38.84 13.05
CA VAL A 655 15.35 40.24 12.82
C VAL A 655 15.86 40.87 14.10
N GLN A 656 17.05 41.46 14.05
CA GLN A 656 17.79 41.99 15.18
C GLN A 656 18.28 43.42 14.88
N GLN A 657 18.07 44.34 15.81
CA GLN A 657 18.69 45.67 15.77
C GLN A 657 19.98 45.70 16.60
N HIS A 658 20.96 46.49 16.15
CA HIS A 658 22.31 46.57 16.72
C HIS A 658 22.39 46.99 18.20
N ASP A 659 21.36 47.55 18.82
CA ASP A 659 21.34 48.01 20.22
C ASP A 659 20.44 47.18 21.17
N TRP A 660 20.01 45.98 20.75
CA TRP A 660 19.04 45.15 21.48
C TRP A 660 19.57 43.76 21.87
N ALA A 661 20.62 43.70 22.68
CA ALA A 661 21.12 42.42 23.20
C ALA A 661 20.01 41.61 23.92
N LEU A 662 20.04 40.28 23.75
CA LEU A 662 19.17 39.38 24.50
C LEU A 662 19.50 39.45 25.99
N VAL A 663 18.47 39.50 26.83
CA VAL A 663 18.61 39.57 28.29
C VAL A 663 18.03 38.34 28.99
N SER A 664 17.51 37.38 28.22
CA SER A 664 16.89 36.16 28.69
C SER A 664 16.86 35.10 27.59
N ASP A 665 16.84 33.83 27.98
CA ASP A 665 16.85 32.71 27.05
C ASP A 665 15.66 32.73 26.10
N PHE A 666 15.90 32.31 24.85
CA PHE A 666 14.87 32.19 23.83
C PHE A 666 14.84 30.79 23.19
N PRO A 667 13.70 30.08 23.25
CA PRO A 667 13.59 28.72 22.74
C PRO A 667 13.35 28.71 21.22
N ILE A 668 14.35 29.11 20.41
CA ILE A 668 14.19 29.25 18.95
C ILE A 668 13.87 27.93 18.24
N ASP A 669 14.52 26.81 18.61
CA ASP A 669 14.34 25.52 17.92
C ASP A 669 12.92 24.96 18.14
N PRO A 670 12.40 24.90 19.39
CA PRO A 670 10.99 24.58 19.62
C PRO A 670 10.03 25.53 18.91
N LEU A 671 10.37 26.81 18.73
CA LEU A 671 9.49 27.77 18.08
C LEU A 671 9.42 27.59 16.57
N LEU A 672 10.55 27.33 15.91
CA LEU A 672 10.55 27.01 14.46
C LEU A 672 9.77 25.73 14.16
N LEU A 673 9.83 24.76 15.07
CA LEU A 673 9.02 23.56 15.02
C LEU A 673 7.52 23.87 15.07
N ILE A 674 7.09 24.68 16.05
CA ILE A 674 5.69 25.08 16.19
C ILE A 674 5.23 25.90 14.98
N MET A 675 6.04 26.84 14.52
CA MET A 675 5.73 27.65 13.33
C MET A 675 5.59 26.75 12.09
N GLY A 676 6.51 25.81 11.86
CA GLY A 676 6.45 24.85 10.75
C GLY A 676 5.25 23.91 10.81
N ALA A 677 4.92 23.38 11.98
CA ALA A 677 3.73 22.54 12.15
C ALA A 677 2.44 23.34 11.88
N SER A 678 2.40 24.61 12.32
CA SER A 678 1.23 25.47 12.14
C SER A 678 0.93 25.82 10.68
N GLU A 679 1.90 25.69 9.76
CA GLU A 679 1.70 25.91 8.32
C GLU A 679 0.63 25.01 7.71
N SER A 680 0.45 23.81 8.26
CA SER A 680 -0.57 22.85 7.83
C SER A 680 -2.00 23.21 8.28
N VAL A 681 -2.15 24.23 9.13
CA VAL A 681 -3.44 24.68 9.68
C VAL A 681 -3.97 25.84 8.83
N PRO A 682 -5.04 25.65 8.02
CA PRO A 682 -5.48 26.65 7.05
C PRO A 682 -6.02 27.94 7.66
N GLU A 683 -6.54 27.88 8.89
CA GLU A 683 -7.33 28.96 9.49
C GLU A 683 -6.51 29.87 10.43
N ALA A 684 -5.33 29.45 10.90
CA ALA A 684 -4.55 30.23 11.87
C ALA A 684 -3.05 29.83 11.97
N PRO A 685 -2.28 29.80 10.85
CA PRO A 685 -0.86 29.50 10.93
C PRO A 685 -0.10 30.61 11.67
N ILE A 686 0.90 30.24 12.44
CA ILE A 686 1.73 31.15 13.22
C ILE A 686 2.87 31.62 12.34
N LYS A 687 2.74 32.85 11.83
CA LYS A 687 3.70 33.42 10.87
C LYS A 687 4.73 34.34 11.49
N TYR A 688 4.59 34.67 12.79
CA TYR A 688 5.38 35.72 13.42
C TYR A 688 5.36 35.63 14.95
N VAL A 689 6.51 35.85 15.60
CA VAL A 689 6.68 35.81 17.06
C VAL A 689 7.67 36.89 17.50
N CYS A 690 7.24 37.84 18.34
CA CYS A 690 8.10 38.87 18.94
C CYS A 690 8.67 38.44 20.28
N LEU A 691 9.83 38.98 20.67
CA LEU A 691 10.31 38.90 22.04
C LEU A 691 9.64 39.94 22.96
N PRO A 692 9.46 39.62 24.26
CA PRO A 692 9.16 40.63 25.26
C PRO A 692 10.37 41.55 25.45
N ALA A 693 10.14 42.88 25.41
CA ALA A 693 11.16 43.87 25.76
C ALA A 693 11.10 44.20 27.26
N MET A 694 12.21 44.60 27.88
CA MET A 694 12.21 45.16 29.25
C MET A 694 11.23 46.34 29.42
N ARG A 695 11.02 47.14 28.36
CA ARG A 695 9.98 48.19 28.33
C ARG A 695 8.55 47.65 28.41
N MET A 696 8.28 46.40 28.03
CA MET A 696 6.95 45.79 28.20
C MET A 696 6.66 45.43 29.66
N LEU A 697 7.69 45.07 30.43
CA LEU A 697 7.56 44.84 31.87
C LEU A 697 7.11 46.13 32.59
N SER A 698 7.62 47.29 32.16
CA SER A 698 7.18 48.61 32.68
C SER A 698 5.87 49.10 32.05
N TYR A 699 5.59 48.78 30.79
CA TYR A 699 4.32 49.12 30.11
C TYR A 699 3.12 48.38 30.72
N ALA A 700 3.28 47.12 31.14
CA ALA A 700 2.25 46.38 31.87
C ALA A 700 1.81 47.08 33.17
N THR A 701 2.65 48.00 33.67
CA THR A 701 2.42 48.82 34.86
C THR A 701 2.24 50.32 34.55
N SER A 702 2.20 50.75 33.28
CA SER A 702 2.07 52.16 32.92
C SER A 702 0.62 52.65 32.95
N SER A 703 0.42 53.96 33.13
CA SER A 703 -0.90 54.59 33.13
C SER A 703 -1.72 54.28 31.87
N ASP A 704 -1.05 54.11 30.72
CA ASP A 704 -1.68 53.77 29.43
C ASP A 704 -2.36 52.39 29.39
N VAL A 705 -2.01 51.47 30.31
CA VAL A 705 -2.61 50.13 30.45
C VAL A 705 -3.56 50.07 31.64
N VAL A 706 -3.29 50.85 32.69
CA VAL A 706 -4.06 50.88 33.94
C VAL A 706 -5.52 51.33 33.72
N GLU A 707 -5.78 52.18 32.73
CA GLU A 707 -7.11 52.73 32.39
C GLU A 707 -8.03 51.78 31.60
N PHE A 708 -7.59 50.57 31.23
CA PHE A 708 -8.37 49.63 30.40
C PHE A 708 -8.67 48.29 31.14
N PRO A 709 -9.82 48.17 31.83
CA PRO A 709 -10.13 47.03 32.72
C PRO A 709 -10.10 45.65 32.02
N THR A 710 -10.59 45.58 30.78
CA THR A 710 -10.66 44.33 29.99
C THR A 710 -9.28 43.81 29.60
N LEU A 711 -8.31 44.69 29.35
CA LEU A 711 -6.94 44.28 29.04
C LEU A 711 -6.23 43.74 30.29
N ARG A 712 -6.52 44.31 31.46
CA ARG A 712 -5.98 43.87 32.75
C ARG A 712 -6.51 42.50 33.15
N GLU A 713 -7.82 42.27 33.05
CA GLU A 713 -8.43 40.99 33.37
C GLU A 713 -7.92 39.87 32.46
N LEU A 714 -7.79 40.15 31.16
CA LEU A 714 -7.22 39.21 30.20
C LEU A 714 -5.74 38.92 30.47
N THR A 715 -4.93 39.97 30.68
CA THR A 715 -3.49 39.82 30.98
C THR A 715 -3.27 39.04 32.28
N ALA A 716 -4.10 39.26 33.30
CA ALA A 716 -4.03 38.51 34.56
C ALA A 716 -4.48 37.03 34.40
N SER A 717 -5.55 36.78 33.65
CA SER A 717 -6.05 35.41 33.41
C SER A 717 -5.13 34.56 32.51
N LEU A 718 -4.32 35.22 31.68
CA LEU A 718 -3.43 34.62 30.69
C LEU A 718 -1.98 34.98 30.99
N LYS A 719 -1.58 34.99 32.26
CA LYS A 719 -0.18 35.10 32.66
C LYS A 719 0.28 33.75 33.19
N ARG A 720 1.41 33.26 32.70
CA ARG A 720 2.12 32.10 33.25
C ARG A 720 3.59 32.45 33.33
N ASP A 721 4.31 31.92 34.31
CA ASP A 721 5.73 32.19 34.45
C ASP A 721 6.55 31.07 33.76
N PHE A 722 7.57 31.48 33.01
CA PHE A 722 8.59 30.64 32.40
C PHE A 722 9.86 30.68 33.24
N SER A 723 10.41 29.52 33.58
CA SER A 723 11.76 29.42 34.13
C SER A 723 12.72 28.96 33.04
N PRO A 724 13.70 29.79 32.66
CA PRO A 724 14.73 29.37 31.72
C PRO A 724 15.58 28.24 32.32
N ALA A 725 16.06 27.34 31.48
CA ALA A 725 16.91 26.22 31.94
C ALA A 725 18.29 26.69 32.43
N SER A 726 18.76 27.85 31.94
CA SER A 726 20.02 28.47 32.37
C SER A 726 19.94 29.12 33.75
N ASP A 727 18.76 29.53 34.19
CA ASP A 727 18.52 30.16 35.50
C ASP A 727 17.11 29.81 36.01
N PRO A 728 16.94 28.64 36.65
CA PRO A 728 15.63 28.12 37.04
C PRO A 728 14.88 29.00 38.04
N ASP A 729 15.61 29.82 38.80
CA ASP A 729 15.08 30.70 39.85
C ASP A 729 14.48 31.99 39.28
N VAL A 730 14.80 32.34 38.02
CA VAL A 730 14.20 33.47 37.32
C VAL A 730 12.83 33.08 36.77
N LYS A 731 11.79 33.76 37.24
CA LYS A 731 10.42 33.62 36.72
C LYS A 731 10.14 34.73 35.70
N ILE A 732 10.16 34.37 34.43
CA ILE A 732 9.85 35.28 33.31
C ILE A 732 8.35 35.19 33.03
N PRO A 733 7.57 36.25 33.26
CA PRO A 733 6.15 36.23 32.96
C PRO A 733 5.91 36.15 31.45
N LEU A 734 5.36 35.04 30.98
CA LEU A 734 4.81 34.89 29.64
C LEU A 734 3.51 35.70 29.60
N THR A 735 3.57 36.93 29.10
CA THR A 735 2.40 37.81 28.87
C THR A 735 1.98 37.78 27.41
N PRO A 736 0.73 38.13 27.05
CA PRO A 736 0.32 38.31 25.66
C PRO A 736 1.34 39.17 24.91
N LEU A 737 1.96 38.60 23.88
CA LEU A 737 2.86 39.33 22.99
C LEU A 737 1.97 40.14 22.06
N PHE A 738 1.82 41.43 22.38
CA PHE A 738 1.27 42.38 21.42
C PHE A 738 2.31 42.54 20.30
N PHE A 739 1.93 42.47 19.03
CA PHE A 739 2.88 42.60 17.93
C PHE A 739 3.50 44.02 17.92
N TRP A 740 4.80 44.12 18.18
CA TRP A 740 5.60 45.34 18.08
C TRP A 740 6.77 45.07 17.14
N HIS A 741 6.72 45.66 15.95
CA HIS A 741 7.61 45.33 14.82
C HIS A 741 9.03 45.95 14.92
N ASP A 742 9.39 46.55 16.05
CA ASP A 742 10.67 47.22 16.32
C ASP A 742 11.62 46.40 17.21
N LYS A 743 11.25 45.17 17.59
CA LYS A 743 11.95 44.35 18.58
C LYS A 743 12.56 43.10 17.94
N PRO A 744 13.49 42.40 18.60
CA PRO A 744 13.89 41.06 18.15
C PRO A 744 12.67 40.15 17.95
N HIS A 745 12.60 39.49 16.81
CA HIS A 745 11.48 38.65 16.45
C HIS A 745 11.84 37.61 15.40
N VAL A 746 11.07 36.53 15.36
CA VAL A 746 11.11 35.52 14.30
C VAL A 746 9.87 35.62 13.42
N ALA A 747 10.05 35.52 12.10
CA ALA A 747 9.00 35.71 11.12
C ALA A 747 9.12 34.72 9.96
N SER A 748 8.00 34.32 9.36
CA SER A 748 7.98 33.68 8.05
C SER A 748 8.41 34.67 6.97
N THR A 749 9.45 34.32 6.19
CA THR A 749 10.01 35.16 5.12
C THR A 749 8.94 35.52 4.09
N ALA A 750 8.17 34.51 3.64
CA ALA A 750 7.08 34.70 2.67
C ALA A 750 5.98 35.61 3.23
N HIS A 751 5.54 35.39 4.48
CA HIS A 751 4.54 36.24 5.12
C HIS A 751 4.97 37.71 5.17
N TYR A 752 6.25 37.95 5.47
CA TYR A 752 6.79 39.30 5.54
C TYR A 752 6.81 40.00 4.18
N LEU A 753 7.21 39.30 3.12
CA LEU A 753 7.17 39.85 1.77
C LEU A 753 5.74 40.05 1.26
N GLU A 754 4.80 39.16 1.58
CA GLU A 754 3.43 39.22 1.07
C GLU A 754 2.49 40.15 1.84
N ARG A 755 2.72 40.37 3.13
CA ARG A 755 1.75 41.07 4.01
C ARG A 755 2.29 42.36 4.60
N VAL A 756 3.55 42.36 5.01
CA VAL A 756 4.19 43.54 5.62
C VAL A 756 4.82 44.42 4.54
N PHE A 757 5.41 43.79 3.53
CA PHE A 757 6.10 44.46 2.42
C PHE A 757 5.58 44.08 1.02
N PRO A 758 4.25 44.00 0.79
CA PRO A 758 3.64 43.42 -0.41
C PRO A 758 4.07 44.10 -1.72
N THR A 759 4.35 45.40 -1.66
CA THR A 759 4.66 46.20 -2.84
C THR A 759 5.67 47.31 -2.51
N ARG A 760 6.19 47.98 -3.53
CA ARG A 760 7.08 49.15 -3.42
C ARG A 760 6.44 50.32 -2.64
N LEU A 761 5.10 50.32 -2.50
CA LEU A 761 4.31 51.36 -1.82
C LEU A 761 4.19 51.14 -0.31
N ALA A 762 4.67 50.01 0.22
CA ALA A 762 4.41 49.60 1.60
C ALA A 762 5.07 50.51 2.65
N MET A 763 6.20 51.15 2.32
CA MET A 763 6.93 52.08 3.20
C MET A 763 7.62 53.21 2.43
N LEU A 764 7.70 54.40 3.01
CA LEU A 764 8.54 55.49 2.51
C LEU A 764 9.97 55.35 3.05
N ARG A 765 10.94 55.99 2.39
CA ARG A 765 12.32 56.03 2.85
C ARG A 765 12.43 56.77 4.18
N GLY A 766 13.10 56.14 5.14
CA GLY A 766 13.26 56.67 6.50
C GLY A 766 12.09 56.36 7.45
N ASP A 767 11.02 55.70 6.98
CA ASP A 767 9.92 55.25 7.84
C ASP A 767 10.36 54.08 8.74
N PHE A 768 9.82 54.03 9.95
CA PHE A 768 9.86 52.84 10.82
C PHE A 768 8.60 52.00 10.63
N VAL A 769 8.72 50.68 10.74
CA VAL A 769 7.56 49.76 10.63
C VAL A 769 6.49 50.09 11.69
N GLU A 770 6.94 50.57 12.85
CA GLU A 770 6.12 50.98 13.99
C GLU A 770 5.18 52.16 13.68
N ASP A 771 5.63 53.13 12.87
CA ASP A 771 4.90 54.39 12.62
C ASP A 771 3.61 54.17 11.81
N LYS A 772 3.52 53.08 11.05
CA LYS A 772 2.35 52.75 10.21
C LYS A 772 1.57 51.57 10.76
N ILE A 773 2.24 50.44 11.01
CA ILE A 773 1.58 49.20 11.43
C ILE A 773 1.40 49.16 12.95
N GLY A 774 2.42 49.59 13.70
CA GLY A 774 2.37 49.68 15.16
C GLY A 774 1.31 50.67 15.65
N GLN A 775 1.20 51.85 15.05
CA GLN A 775 0.12 52.80 15.36
C GLN A 775 -1.28 52.22 15.09
N ARG A 776 -1.46 51.54 13.96
CA ARG A 776 -2.74 50.89 13.61
C ARG A 776 -3.11 49.76 14.59
N ALA A 777 -2.13 48.94 14.97
CA ALA A 777 -2.32 47.90 15.96
C ALA A 777 -2.69 48.52 17.32
N ARG A 778 -1.98 49.56 17.77
CA ARG A 778 -2.29 50.32 19.00
C ARG A 778 -3.71 50.87 19.01
N SER A 779 -4.15 51.52 17.93
CA SER A 779 -5.51 52.05 17.85
C SER A 779 -6.57 50.95 17.89
N GLN A 780 -6.39 49.86 17.12
CA GLN A 780 -7.36 48.75 17.10
C GLN A 780 -7.39 47.94 18.39
N MET A 781 -6.25 47.85 19.07
CA MET A 781 -6.14 47.30 20.42
C MET A 781 -6.93 48.16 21.40
N LYS A 782 -6.74 49.48 21.41
CA LYS A 782 -7.57 50.42 22.20
C LYS A 782 -9.07 50.30 21.92
N GLU A 783 -9.45 49.90 20.70
CA GLU A 783 -10.84 49.63 20.29
C GLU A 783 -11.35 48.21 20.63
N GLY A 784 -10.61 47.40 21.40
CA GLY A 784 -11.05 46.08 21.85
C GLY A 784 -10.73 44.91 20.90
N GLN A 785 -10.00 45.13 19.80
CA GLN A 785 -9.72 44.10 18.79
C GLN A 785 -8.48 43.24 19.11
N TRP A 786 -8.33 42.82 20.36
CA TRP A 786 -7.13 42.16 20.90
C TRP A 786 -6.80 40.82 20.24
N THR A 787 -7.82 39.99 19.94
CA THR A 787 -7.64 38.66 19.32
C THR A 787 -7.01 38.71 17.92
N LYS A 788 -7.00 39.89 17.30
CA LYS A 788 -6.37 40.15 15.99
C LYS A 788 -4.85 40.33 16.08
N TRP A 789 -4.33 40.71 17.25
CA TRP A 789 -2.96 41.21 17.41
C TRP A 789 -2.21 40.56 18.59
N ALA A 790 -2.72 39.47 19.17
CA ALA A 790 -2.12 38.83 20.35
C ALA A 790 -1.70 37.38 20.04
N SER A 791 -0.45 37.05 20.37
CA SER A 791 0.10 35.69 20.41
C SER A 791 0.61 35.36 21.82
N TRP A 792 0.61 34.08 22.19
CA TRP A 792 0.98 33.69 23.56
C TRP A 792 1.75 32.37 23.65
N LEU A 793 2.90 32.43 24.33
CA LEU A 793 3.75 31.29 24.66
C LEU A 793 3.28 30.69 25.98
N TYR A 794 3.19 29.36 26.07
CA TYR A 794 2.85 28.66 27.30
C TYR A 794 3.33 27.22 27.26
N TYR A 795 3.54 26.61 28.44
CA TYR A 795 3.65 25.16 28.56
C TYR A 795 2.31 24.61 29.07
N PRO A 796 1.62 23.71 28.34
CA PRO A 796 0.55 22.93 28.93
C PRO A 796 1.12 22.02 30.02
N ASP A 797 0.30 21.70 31.03
CA ASP A 797 0.55 20.62 32.01
C ASP A 797 1.96 20.59 32.63
N GLU A 798 2.30 21.67 33.35
CA GLU A 798 3.48 21.74 34.24
C GLU A 798 4.87 21.60 33.55
N GLY A 799 4.99 21.94 32.25
CA GLY A 799 6.31 22.29 31.67
C GLY A 799 6.92 21.29 30.69
N LYS A 800 6.15 20.34 30.14
CA LYS A 800 6.72 19.29 29.26
C LYS A 800 6.89 19.69 27.79
N GLU A 801 6.04 20.58 27.26
CA GLU A 801 6.08 20.98 25.85
C GLU A 801 5.79 22.47 25.69
N LEU A 802 6.64 23.22 24.97
CA LEU A 802 6.37 24.62 24.67
C LEU A 802 5.29 24.70 23.59
N CYS A 803 4.25 25.47 23.86
CA CYS A 803 3.16 25.75 22.94
C CYS A 803 3.08 27.25 22.65
N LEU A 804 2.70 27.61 21.43
CA LEU A 804 2.42 28.98 21.02
C LEU A 804 1.03 29.03 20.39
N ARG A 805 0.18 29.96 20.80
CA ARG A 805 -1.19 30.09 20.29
C ARG A 805 -1.49 31.52 19.82
N HIS A 806 -2.08 31.65 18.64
CA HIS A 806 -2.64 32.90 18.13
C HIS A 806 -4.16 32.92 18.36
N LEU A 807 -4.73 34.03 18.87
CA LEU A 807 -6.12 34.03 19.37
C LEU A 807 -7.22 34.23 18.30
N LYS A 808 -6.87 34.60 17.06
CA LYS A 808 -7.67 34.43 15.83
C LYS A 808 -6.82 34.90 14.65
N GLY A 809 -6.29 33.98 13.85
CA GLY A 809 -5.63 34.34 12.60
C GLY A 809 -6.56 35.23 11.77
N ARG A 810 -6.09 36.38 11.29
CA ARG A 810 -6.89 37.22 10.39
C ARG A 810 -6.11 37.67 9.17
N THR A 811 -6.79 37.53 8.04
CA THR A 811 -6.38 37.84 6.68
C THR A 811 -6.39 39.35 6.42
N TRP A 812 -5.38 39.86 5.72
CA TRP A 812 -5.43 41.19 5.10
C TRP A 812 -6.27 41.11 3.82
N GLY A 813 -7.35 41.91 3.75
CA GLY A 813 -8.38 41.83 2.70
C GLY A 813 -8.04 42.51 1.38
N GLY A 814 -6.75 42.66 1.07
CA GLY A 814 -6.28 43.27 -0.19
C GLY A 814 -6.85 44.66 -0.46
N THR A 815 -6.70 45.10 -1.71
CA THR A 815 -7.14 46.39 -2.24
C THR A 815 -8.64 46.67 -2.04
N GLU A 816 -9.49 45.64 -2.02
CA GLU A 816 -10.94 45.78 -1.82
C GLU A 816 -11.28 46.37 -0.44
N GLY A 817 -10.55 45.98 0.61
CA GLY A 817 -10.72 46.54 1.96
C GLY A 817 -10.26 48.00 2.09
N GLU A 818 -9.36 48.46 1.22
CA GLU A 818 -8.94 49.87 1.15
C GLU A 818 -9.90 50.71 0.32
N VAL A 819 -10.46 50.17 -0.78
CA VAL A 819 -11.50 50.85 -1.57
C VAL A 819 -12.73 51.15 -0.70
N GLY A 820 -13.14 50.22 0.16
CA GLY A 820 -14.21 50.44 1.13
C GLY A 820 -13.89 51.55 2.15
N LYS A 821 -12.65 51.67 2.61
CA LYS A 821 -12.21 52.72 3.54
C LYS A 821 -12.05 54.08 2.88
N ILE A 822 -11.60 54.13 1.63
CA ILE A 822 -11.55 55.36 0.83
C ILE A 822 -12.96 55.86 0.56
N ALA A 823 -13.92 54.96 0.29
CA ALA A 823 -15.33 55.30 0.16
C ALA A 823 -15.92 55.88 1.47
N ILE A 824 -15.62 55.26 2.62
CA ILE A 824 -16.05 55.73 3.94
C ILE A 824 -15.39 57.08 4.31
N TRP A 825 -14.12 57.27 3.96
CA TRP A 825 -13.39 58.53 4.16
C TRP A 825 -13.95 59.66 3.27
N ARG A 826 -14.26 59.37 2.00
CA ARG A 826 -14.94 60.31 1.09
C ARG A 826 -16.35 60.67 1.56
N GLN A 827 -17.08 59.72 2.13
CA GLN A 827 -18.38 59.97 2.77
C GLN A 827 -18.28 60.83 4.04
N ARG A 828 -17.23 60.64 4.85
CA ARG A 828 -17.01 61.42 6.09
C ARG A 828 -16.53 62.84 5.86
N ASN A 829 -15.83 63.10 4.75
CA ASN A 829 -15.19 64.39 4.48
C ASN A 829 -15.86 65.19 3.34
N GLY A 830 -16.99 64.72 2.79
CA GLY A 830 -17.72 65.39 1.72
C GLY A 830 -19.12 65.83 2.16
N GLY A 831 -19.27 67.10 2.56
CA GLY A 831 -20.58 67.72 2.84
C GLY A 831 -20.54 69.25 2.92
N ASN A 832 -20.91 69.90 1.80
CA ASN A 832 -21.24 71.33 1.54
C ASN A 832 -20.08 72.35 1.55
N LYS A 833 -19.85 73.22 0.54
CA LYS A 833 -20.62 73.74 -0.63
C LYS A 833 -19.65 74.69 -1.43
N PRO A 834 -20.05 75.34 -2.55
CA PRO A 834 -20.51 74.87 -3.87
C PRO A 834 -19.60 75.39 -5.03
N GLU A 835 -19.89 74.96 -6.26
CA GLU A 835 -19.27 75.43 -7.51
C GLU A 835 -19.45 76.94 -7.75
N ALA A 836 -18.36 77.61 -8.16
CA ALA A 836 -18.42 78.83 -8.96
C ALA A 836 -17.21 78.90 -9.92
N THR A 837 -17.53 79.22 -11.16
CA THR A 837 -16.75 79.26 -12.40
C THR A 837 -15.58 80.25 -12.44
N ARG A 838 -14.46 79.86 -13.09
CA ARG A 838 -13.73 80.53 -14.21
C ARG A 838 -12.21 80.31 -14.17
N GLU A 839 -11.64 79.92 -15.30
CA GLU A 839 -10.19 79.96 -15.63
C GLU A 839 -9.68 81.42 -15.79
N PRO A 840 -8.39 81.66 -16.14
CA PRO A 840 -7.16 81.44 -15.36
C PRO A 840 -6.29 82.73 -15.30
N SER A 841 -5.01 82.60 -14.95
CA SER A 841 -3.85 83.52 -15.17
C SER A 841 -3.23 84.16 -13.91
N PRO A 842 -1.95 84.60 -13.94
CA PRO A 842 -0.86 83.96 -13.22
C PRO A 842 -0.03 84.99 -12.41
N ASP A 843 1.18 84.59 -12.03
CA ASP A 843 2.31 85.41 -11.58
C ASP A 843 2.60 85.59 -10.08
N VAL A 844 3.73 84.97 -9.72
CA VAL A 844 4.96 85.59 -9.16
C VAL A 844 4.77 86.66 -8.08
N ALA A 845 5.23 86.35 -6.86
CA ALA A 845 6.39 87.01 -6.22
C ALA A 845 6.44 86.76 -4.70
N ASN A 846 7.47 86.01 -4.30
CA ASN A 846 8.50 86.40 -3.34
C ASN A 846 8.20 87.19 -2.05
N TYR A 847 8.84 86.68 -0.98
CA TYR A 847 9.43 87.38 0.18
C TYR A 847 8.47 88.02 1.21
N GLN A 848 8.48 87.55 2.47
CA GLN A 848 9.38 88.04 3.54
C GLN A 848 8.87 87.64 4.96
N ASP A 849 9.86 87.35 5.81
CA ASP A 849 9.96 87.66 7.24
C ASP A 849 9.15 86.94 8.36
N LYS A 850 9.94 86.13 9.09
CA LYS A 850 9.92 85.80 10.53
C LYS A 850 9.65 87.03 11.44
N PRO A 851 9.15 86.89 12.71
CA PRO A 851 9.99 86.46 13.86
C PRO A 851 9.24 85.61 14.93
N LYS A 852 9.89 84.56 15.47
CA LYS A 852 10.62 84.42 16.76
C LYS A 852 9.76 84.01 17.99
N CYS A 853 10.19 82.87 18.54
CA CYS A 853 10.34 82.47 19.95
C CYS A 853 9.77 83.33 21.08
N GLY A 854 9.16 82.61 22.03
CA GLY A 854 9.50 82.61 23.46
C GLY A 854 8.67 81.54 24.14
N SER A 855 9.07 80.80 25.17
CA SER A 855 10.31 80.57 25.91
C SER A 855 9.90 79.55 26.98
N ASN A 856 10.76 78.63 27.39
CA ASN A 856 10.77 78.09 28.76
C ASN A 856 12.04 77.26 28.93
N GLU A 857 13.03 77.88 29.54
CA GLU A 857 14.02 77.23 30.38
C GLU A 857 14.00 77.92 31.76
N ASP A 858 14.49 77.17 32.75
CA ASP A 858 14.75 77.49 34.16
C ASP A 858 13.59 77.34 35.16
N ARG A 859 13.77 76.79 36.38
CA ARG A 859 14.76 75.90 37.04
C ARG A 859 14.19 75.62 38.45
N ILE A 860 14.41 74.39 38.94
CA ILE A 860 14.79 73.97 40.30
C ILE A 860 14.60 74.99 41.47
N GLU A 861 13.76 74.68 42.47
CA GLU A 861 14.05 74.53 43.92
C GLU A 861 12.74 74.40 44.74
N THR A 862 12.80 73.58 45.81
CA THR A 862 11.78 73.11 46.79
C THR A 862 10.79 72.01 46.37
#